data_AF-A0A5C1YEX0-F1
#
_entry.id   AF-A0A5C1YEX0-F1
#
_cell.length_a   1.000
_cell.length_b   1.000
_cell.length_c   1.000
_cell.angle_alpha   90.00
_cell.angle_beta   90.00
_cell.angle_gamma   90.00
#
_symmetry.space_group_name_H-M   'P 1'
#
loop_
_entity.id
_entity.type
_entity.pdbx_description
1 polymer ?
#
loop_
_entity_poly.entity_id
_entity_poly.type
_entity_poly.pdbx_seq_one_letter_code
_entity_poly.pdbx_strand_id
1 'polypeptide(L)'
;MQTTRSGRRGALAALIAAGLAGAGLAAPAASAAEPDDGPVEAGIVVQKVDGLRDDFVNGVDVSSVLSLEESGVVFRDDSGAADLFEVLADHGITDVRVRVWNDPFDADGNGYGGGNVDADRAIEIGERATAAGLGVLVDFHYSDFWADPAKQQSPKAWAGLSIDERADAVHDFTADTLARMVAAGVDVELVQVGNETNNGVAGVSGWPEMARIFSAGSAAVRETVPDALVAVHFTNPETSGRYAGYAANLDRYGVDYDVFASSYYPYWHGTLGNLTSVLRQVADTYGKQVMVAETSWATTLDDADGHGNVIDLPSEATQYPVSVQGQATAVRDVIQAVTDVGDAGLGVFYWEPAWLPVGPPSALEQNKLLWEAHGSGWASSYAGEYDPDDAGLWFGGSAWDNQAMFAADGTPLESLRVFEYARTGAVAPREVVSVEAVSITVSDGDPVVLPASVAVTYNDGSVEQEPVAWSDAADWIDGVGTYQVPGRTAAGRDVSATVAVQPVNHLANPGFEDADASMWQLSGTGATLRATDDPRTGERSTHFYSDSAFAFTLHQQVTGLAPGLYEASASLQGDGEGDTGTVSITLSTEPGGKAAAAPFALDGWRNWSTPTTGAVAVASGDAVTVAITATLPAGAWGTIDDVVLAPVAEAGADTAALRATAARADAIDRSVYTEASVAVLDEARAIAAVVLAASAPTAERVASATARLTDAIAALELAGEAPPPTVAPATLTVPDGDPVRLPATVRVTAYDGTATDEAVAWTGEAPAISGPGEYELTGTTASGLAALARITVVERDVVRNGGFEDPDTSMWQVTGTGASIGASADAAAGSRAVSFWAAEPYAFSVSQRLTGLLPGQYVLSAVTQGGDAGEVAQLALDASGSTATASAPLELAGWQTFRTASTAPVAVGADGVLTVTARFSLGAGAWGTLDQVRVVRVAGPTDTSTRPPALGALSHDNGWDTGLLDGDYTVSMHLWWGENATAFRLFEGGSLIAIVPLAYGGVAAQSVSVPITDKPNGAYTYTGELVNASGTTALAPLNVTVTQATPGVPVLSHDDWDGDGAFTLTANLWWGTNATSYRFFENGVEIAAGRLVAATPNAQRATFAVPDRPSGLYSYRVEFENAAGVTQSAVLPLVVLR
;
A
#
# COMPACT_ATOMS: atom_id res chain seq x y z
N MET A 1 34.07 1.22 57.92
CA MET A 1 33.80 -0.18 58.30
C MET A 1 34.15 -1.01 57.07
N GLN A 2 35.34 -1.62 57.10
CA GLN A 2 35.85 -2.53 56.07
C GLN A 2 35.29 -3.94 56.32
N THR A 3 34.98 -4.69 55.25
CA THR A 3 35.22 -6.14 55.06
C THR A 3 34.75 -6.49 53.64
N THR A 4 35.60 -6.57 52.61
CA THR A 4 36.45 -7.71 52.17
C THR A 4 35.71 -9.00 51.79
N ARG A 5 35.81 -9.36 50.50
CA ARG A 5 36.04 -10.74 50.06
C ARG A 5 37.11 -10.74 48.98
N SER A 6 38.30 -11.19 49.34
CA SER A 6 39.36 -11.60 48.42
C SER A 6 39.81 -13.01 48.79
N GLY A 7 40.17 -13.78 47.76
CA GLY A 7 41.31 -14.71 47.77
C GLY A 7 41.23 -15.97 48.62
N ARG A 8 41.20 -17.12 47.94
CA ARG A 8 41.78 -18.38 48.45
C ARG A 8 42.65 -19.01 47.38
N ARG A 9 43.95 -18.67 47.33
CA ARG A 9 45.03 -19.60 46.98
C ARG A 9 46.33 -19.22 47.71
N GLY A 10 46.80 -20.14 48.54
CA GLY A 10 48.07 -20.14 49.28
C GLY A 10 47.95 -21.24 50.34
N ALA A 11 48.92 -22.11 50.62
CA ALA A 11 50.27 -22.36 50.14
C ALA A 11 50.70 -23.75 50.70
N LEU A 12 51.79 -24.33 50.18
CA LEU A 12 52.88 -25.09 50.86
C LEU A 12 53.52 -26.09 49.86
N ALA A 13 54.81 -26.43 49.83
CA ALA A 13 56.09 -25.84 50.25
C ALA A 13 57.22 -26.87 49.93
N ALA A 14 58.42 -26.35 49.63
CA ALA A 14 59.76 -26.95 49.90
C ALA A 14 60.23 -28.14 49.01
N LEU A 15 61.51 -28.37 48.66
CA LEU A 15 62.84 -27.92 49.14
C LEU A 15 63.97 -28.45 48.18
N ILE A 16 65.11 -27.72 48.08
CA ILE A 16 66.52 -28.20 47.85
C ILE A 16 67.19 -28.14 46.44
N ALA A 17 68.11 -27.15 46.37
CA ALA A 17 69.54 -27.16 45.96
C ALA A 17 70.04 -27.31 44.50
N ALA A 18 70.56 -26.17 44.00
CA ALA A 18 71.95 -25.88 43.61
C ALA A 18 72.79 -26.92 42.82
N GLY A 19 73.33 -26.49 41.66
CA GLY A 19 74.67 -26.89 41.23
C GLY A 19 74.96 -26.95 39.71
N LEU A 20 75.49 -25.84 39.17
CA LEU A 20 76.59 -25.73 38.19
C LEU A 20 76.65 -26.57 36.88
N ALA A 21 76.61 -25.80 35.78
CA ALA A 21 77.52 -25.81 34.62
C ALA A 21 77.55 -26.97 33.61
N GLY A 22 77.21 -26.64 32.36
CA GLY A 22 77.60 -27.39 31.16
C GLY A 22 76.79 -26.99 29.93
N ALA A 23 77.31 -26.07 29.11
CA ALA A 23 76.70 -25.62 27.86
C ALA A 23 76.63 -26.74 26.81
N GLY A 24 75.48 -26.85 26.12
CA GLY A 24 75.29 -27.64 24.91
C GLY A 24 73.91 -27.35 24.31
N LEU A 25 73.88 -26.78 23.10
CA LEU A 25 72.70 -26.40 22.34
C LEU A 25 71.64 -27.53 22.25
N ALA A 26 70.39 -27.24 22.59
CA ALA A 26 69.23 -28.05 22.24
C ALA A 26 68.01 -27.15 21.96
N ALA A 27 67.37 -27.38 20.82
CA ALA A 27 66.17 -26.68 20.35
C ALA A 27 65.00 -26.79 21.35
N PRO A 28 64.10 -25.79 21.42
CA PRO A 28 62.93 -25.90 22.27
C PRO A 28 61.96 -26.94 21.69
N ALA A 29 61.52 -27.84 22.55
CA ALA A 29 60.49 -28.83 22.26
C ALA A 29 59.14 -28.12 22.07
N ALA A 30 58.45 -28.47 20.98
CA ALA A 30 57.09 -28.05 20.70
C ALA A 30 56.13 -28.55 21.80
N SER A 31 55.34 -27.63 22.35
CA SER A 31 54.17 -27.93 23.17
C SER A 31 53.14 -28.65 22.31
N ALA A 32 52.59 -29.75 22.81
CA ALA A 32 51.49 -30.46 22.16
C ALA A 32 50.22 -29.60 22.20
N ALA A 33 49.60 -29.37 21.04
CA ALA A 33 48.29 -28.75 20.91
C ALA A 33 47.19 -29.64 21.52
N GLU A 34 46.16 -29.02 22.08
CA GLU A 34 44.94 -29.69 22.52
C GLU A 34 44.22 -30.39 21.34
N PRO A 35 43.39 -31.43 21.59
CA PRO A 35 42.72 -32.15 20.53
C PRO A 35 41.68 -31.23 19.84
N ASP A 36 41.82 -31.09 18.52
CA ASP A 36 40.83 -30.47 17.64
C ASP A 36 39.65 -31.45 17.49
N ASP A 37 38.51 -31.15 18.12
CA ASP A 37 37.32 -32.03 18.13
C ASP A 37 36.63 -32.15 16.75
N GLY A 38 37.16 -31.48 15.72
CA GLY A 38 36.64 -31.49 14.36
C GLY A 38 35.42 -30.58 14.17
N PRO A 39 34.92 -30.43 12.93
CA PRO A 39 33.75 -29.60 12.67
C PRO A 39 32.48 -30.22 13.28
N VAL A 40 31.55 -29.35 13.68
CA VAL A 40 30.24 -29.76 14.24
C VAL A 40 29.24 -30.07 13.12
N GLU A 41 28.28 -30.96 13.39
CA GLU A 41 27.16 -31.21 12.47
C GLU A 41 26.11 -30.09 12.61
N ALA A 42 25.64 -29.57 11.48
CA ALA A 42 24.76 -28.40 11.39
C ALA A 42 23.83 -28.49 10.15
N GLY A 43 22.90 -27.56 10.02
CA GLY A 43 22.09 -27.36 8.81
C GLY A 43 22.75 -26.48 7.76
N ILE A 44 23.81 -25.75 8.14
CA ILE A 44 24.67 -24.96 7.24
C ILE A 44 26.13 -25.42 7.32
N VAL A 45 26.90 -25.17 6.26
CA VAL A 45 28.35 -25.39 6.23
C VAL A 45 29.06 -24.09 6.57
N VAL A 46 29.99 -24.12 7.52
CA VAL A 46 30.83 -22.96 7.82
C VAL A 46 32.27 -23.45 7.93
N GLN A 47 33.16 -22.89 7.12
CA GLN A 47 34.57 -23.23 7.23
C GLN A 47 35.15 -22.57 8.48
N LYS A 48 35.91 -23.35 9.27
CA LYS A 48 36.70 -22.82 10.39
C LYS A 48 37.58 -21.66 9.90
N VAL A 49 37.67 -20.60 10.69
CA VAL A 49 38.55 -19.46 10.43
C VAL A 49 39.91 -19.79 11.03
N ASP A 50 40.91 -19.94 10.17
CA ASP A 50 42.27 -20.26 10.60
C ASP A 50 42.91 -19.05 11.27
N GLY A 51 43.48 -19.24 12.45
CA GLY A 51 44.15 -18.18 13.22
C GLY A 51 43.21 -17.26 13.99
N LEU A 52 41.90 -17.58 14.05
CA LEU A 52 40.94 -16.81 14.84
C LEU A 52 41.34 -16.83 16.32
N ARG A 53 41.44 -15.65 16.93
CA ARG A 53 41.86 -15.49 18.32
C ARG A 53 40.72 -15.82 19.29
N ASP A 54 41.08 -16.29 20.48
CA ASP A 54 40.11 -16.57 21.56
C ASP A 54 39.37 -15.30 21.98
N ASP A 55 40.06 -14.15 21.97
CA ASP A 55 39.55 -12.82 22.33
C ASP A 55 39.07 -11.99 21.14
N PHE A 56 38.82 -12.62 19.97
CA PHE A 56 38.23 -11.94 18.82
C PHE A 56 36.80 -11.49 19.13
N VAL A 57 36.52 -10.21 18.87
CA VAL A 57 35.19 -9.61 19.11
C VAL A 57 34.20 -10.07 18.04
N ASN A 58 33.17 -10.79 18.49
CA ASN A 58 32.00 -11.20 17.72
C ASN A 58 30.84 -10.28 18.09
N GLY A 59 30.75 -9.12 17.45
CA GLY A 59 29.81 -8.08 17.81
C GLY A 59 28.55 -8.04 16.96
N VAL A 60 27.49 -7.45 17.50
CA VAL A 60 26.29 -7.06 16.75
C VAL A 60 25.80 -5.67 17.15
N ASP A 61 25.20 -4.91 16.23
CA ASP A 61 24.47 -3.68 16.53
C ASP A 61 22.97 -3.99 16.56
N VAL A 62 22.31 -3.79 17.71
CA VAL A 62 20.87 -4.03 17.86
C VAL A 62 20.14 -2.80 18.38
N SER A 63 20.58 -1.60 17.97
CA SER A 63 20.09 -0.38 18.60
C SER A 63 18.59 -0.12 18.35
N SER A 64 17.98 -0.74 17.33
CA SER A 64 16.54 -0.70 17.07
C SER A 64 15.67 -1.44 18.13
N VAL A 65 16.27 -2.29 18.97
CA VAL A 65 15.57 -3.28 19.82
C VAL A 65 14.44 -2.69 20.67
N LEU A 66 14.67 -1.58 21.38
CA LEU A 66 13.66 -1.03 22.29
C LEU A 66 12.43 -0.54 21.54
N SER A 67 12.61 0.11 20.40
CA SER A 67 11.49 0.58 19.57
C SER A 67 10.73 -0.58 18.93
N LEU A 68 11.42 -1.67 18.57
CA LEU A 68 10.76 -2.88 18.06
C LEU A 68 9.90 -3.55 19.14
N GLU A 69 10.41 -3.68 20.36
CA GLU A 69 9.67 -4.24 21.49
C GLU A 69 8.46 -3.37 21.86
N GLU A 70 8.59 -2.05 21.84
CA GLU A 70 7.46 -1.12 22.01
C GLU A 70 6.39 -1.27 20.91
N SER A 71 6.83 -1.56 19.68
CA SER A 71 5.96 -1.89 18.54
C SER A 71 5.40 -3.31 18.58
N GLY A 72 5.74 -4.12 19.60
CA GLY A 72 5.20 -5.45 19.83
C GLY A 72 5.96 -6.60 19.17
N VAL A 73 7.16 -6.35 18.64
CA VAL A 73 8.07 -7.40 18.18
C VAL A 73 8.52 -8.26 19.37
N VAL A 74 8.64 -9.56 19.15
CA VAL A 74 9.05 -10.53 20.17
C VAL A 74 10.17 -11.39 19.61
N PHE A 75 11.25 -11.55 20.37
CA PHE A 75 12.35 -12.47 20.07
C PHE A 75 12.17 -13.82 20.76
N ARG A 76 12.79 -14.86 20.20
CA ARG A 76 12.59 -16.25 20.62
C ARG A 76 13.89 -17.03 20.74
N ASP A 77 13.86 -18.05 21.59
CA ASP A 77 14.85 -19.12 21.68
C ASP A 77 14.17 -20.50 21.46
N ASP A 78 14.90 -21.59 21.68
CA ASP A 78 14.37 -22.96 21.61
C ASP A 78 13.23 -23.25 22.62
N SER A 79 13.06 -22.38 23.64
CA SER A 79 12.08 -22.53 24.72
C SER A 79 10.82 -21.67 24.56
N GLY A 80 10.86 -20.65 23.70
CA GLY A 80 9.75 -19.74 23.46
C GLY A 80 10.19 -18.29 23.32
N ALA A 81 9.43 -17.35 23.87
CA ALA A 81 9.82 -15.93 23.89
C ALA A 81 10.98 -15.72 24.88
N ALA A 82 12.01 -14.99 24.46
CA ALA A 82 13.24 -14.76 25.21
C ALA A 82 13.74 -13.32 25.02
N ASP A 83 14.61 -12.86 25.93
CA ASP A 83 15.30 -11.58 25.78
C ASP A 83 16.36 -11.67 24.68
N LEU A 84 16.41 -10.67 23.78
CA LEU A 84 17.32 -10.69 22.63
C LEU A 84 18.79 -10.85 23.07
N PHE A 85 19.22 -10.19 24.15
CA PHE A 85 20.62 -10.20 24.57
C PHE A 85 21.05 -11.56 25.12
N GLU A 86 20.15 -12.26 25.82
CA GLU A 86 20.37 -13.65 26.24
C GLU A 86 20.53 -14.58 25.02
N VAL A 87 19.67 -14.43 24.00
CA VAL A 87 19.75 -15.21 22.76
C VAL A 87 21.08 -14.96 22.04
N LEU A 88 21.50 -13.69 21.92
CA LEU A 88 22.78 -13.34 21.30
C LEU A 88 23.96 -13.96 22.04
N ALA A 89 23.99 -13.86 23.37
CA ALA A 89 25.06 -14.44 24.19
C ALA A 89 25.14 -15.98 24.04
N ASP A 90 23.98 -16.65 24.00
CA ASP A 90 23.90 -18.10 23.80
C ASP A 90 24.37 -18.56 22.40
N HIS A 91 24.47 -17.63 21.44
CA HIS A 91 24.96 -17.87 20.08
C HIS A 91 26.37 -17.32 19.83
N GLY A 92 27.16 -17.09 20.89
CA GLY A 92 28.58 -16.78 20.78
C GLY A 92 28.91 -15.35 20.36
N ILE A 93 27.93 -14.44 20.43
CA ILE A 93 28.16 -13.00 20.43
C ILE A 93 28.86 -12.62 21.73
N THR A 94 29.83 -11.71 21.62
CA THR A 94 30.60 -11.22 22.77
C THR A 94 30.29 -9.77 23.10
N ASP A 95 29.84 -8.98 22.12
CA ASP A 95 29.70 -7.53 22.26
C ASP A 95 28.46 -7.00 21.56
N VAL A 96 27.86 -5.95 22.12
CA VAL A 96 26.80 -5.16 21.49
C VAL A 96 27.29 -3.77 21.18
N ARG A 97 27.11 -3.34 19.93
CA ARG A 97 27.21 -1.95 19.52
C ARG A 97 25.85 -1.26 19.68
N VAL A 98 25.90 -0.01 20.16
CA VAL A 98 24.72 0.85 20.28
C VAL A 98 25.02 2.25 19.72
N ARG A 99 24.25 2.68 18.72
CA ARG A 99 24.31 4.06 18.20
C ARG A 99 23.69 5.04 19.20
N VAL A 100 24.23 6.26 19.26
CA VAL A 100 23.77 7.31 20.17
C VAL A 100 23.67 8.63 19.42
N TRP A 101 22.44 9.14 19.34
CA TRP A 101 22.12 10.49 18.89
C TRP A 101 22.01 11.47 20.06
N ASN A 102 22.26 12.74 19.76
CA ASN A 102 22.23 13.80 20.74
C ASN A 102 20.81 14.12 21.21
N ASP A 103 19.91 14.40 20.27
CA ASP A 103 18.50 14.71 20.52
C ASP A 103 17.64 14.28 19.31
N PRO A 104 17.32 12.97 19.16
CA PRO A 104 16.61 12.42 18.00
C PRO A 104 15.10 12.67 18.04
N PHE A 105 14.71 13.89 18.44
CA PHE A 105 13.33 14.31 18.60
C PHE A 105 13.13 15.70 18.01
N ASP A 106 11.89 15.97 17.57
CA ASP A 106 11.45 17.32 17.27
C ASP A 106 11.14 18.13 18.55
N ALA A 107 10.77 19.40 18.39
CA ALA A 107 10.44 20.28 19.51
C ALA A 107 9.22 19.83 20.35
N ASP A 108 8.34 18.99 19.80
CA ASP A 108 7.16 18.46 20.47
C ASP A 108 7.43 17.09 21.15
N GLY A 109 8.65 16.55 20.97
CA GLY A 109 9.08 15.29 21.55
C GLY A 109 8.72 14.07 20.70
N ASN A 110 8.39 14.25 19.42
CA ASN A 110 8.18 13.15 18.50
C ASN A 110 9.53 12.63 17.98
N GLY A 111 9.75 11.33 18.08
CA GLY A 111 11.03 10.72 17.71
C GLY A 111 11.24 10.65 16.21
N TYR A 112 12.47 10.89 15.75
CA TYR A 112 12.85 10.87 14.33
C TYR A 112 12.85 9.47 13.69
N GLY A 113 12.64 8.41 14.46
CA GLY A 113 12.74 7.03 13.98
C GLY A 113 14.12 6.42 14.21
N GLY A 114 14.42 5.34 13.50
CA GLY A 114 15.72 4.66 13.57
C GLY A 114 16.06 4.09 14.94
N GLY A 115 15.05 3.83 15.77
CA GLY A 115 15.17 3.39 17.17
C GLY A 115 15.11 4.51 18.21
N ASN A 116 15.09 5.79 17.80
CA ASN A 116 15.09 6.97 18.68
C ASN A 116 16.20 6.94 19.73
N VAL A 117 17.39 6.44 19.38
CA VAL A 117 18.41 6.04 20.34
C VAL A 117 19.19 7.24 20.87
N ASP A 118 18.64 7.87 21.90
CA ASP A 118 19.31 8.89 22.70
C ASP A 118 20.22 8.26 23.77
N ALA A 119 20.84 9.11 24.60
CA ALA A 119 21.70 8.65 25.69
C ALA A 119 20.98 7.75 26.71
N ASP A 120 19.68 7.98 26.98
CA ASP A 120 18.93 7.17 27.96
C ASP A 120 18.61 5.78 27.41
N ARG A 121 18.15 5.68 26.17
CA ARG A 121 17.92 4.38 25.51
C ARG A 121 19.22 3.61 25.32
N ALA A 122 20.32 4.29 25.00
CA ALA A 122 21.63 3.65 24.90
C ALA A 122 22.10 3.05 26.24
N ILE A 123 21.82 3.71 27.36
CA ILE A 123 22.09 3.17 28.70
C ILE A 123 21.26 1.91 28.95
N GLU A 124 19.97 1.92 28.64
CA GLU A 124 19.08 0.76 28.84
C GLU A 124 19.54 -0.46 28.01
N ILE A 125 19.90 -0.23 26.74
CA ILE A 125 20.49 -1.27 25.88
C ILE A 125 21.79 -1.79 26.49
N GLY A 126 22.68 -0.90 26.96
CA GLY A 126 23.94 -1.27 27.59
C GLY A 126 23.77 -2.07 28.87
N GLU A 127 22.77 -1.74 29.71
CA GLU A 127 22.44 -2.49 30.93
C GLU A 127 21.99 -3.92 30.60
N ARG A 128 21.14 -4.08 29.57
CA ARG A 128 20.66 -5.39 29.12
C ARG A 128 21.78 -6.23 28.52
N ALA A 129 22.63 -5.65 27.68
CA ALA A 129 23.81 -6.31 27.14
C ALA A 129 24.74 -6.80 28.27
N THR A 130 25.06 -5.92 29.22
CA THR A 130 25.93 -6.25 30.35
C THR A 130 25.31 -7.34 31.24
N ALA A 131 23.98 -7.31 31.44
CA ALA A 131 23.27 -8.33 32.21
C ALA A 131 23.33 -9.72 31.56
N ALA A 132 23.35 -9.79 30.22
CA ALA A 132 23.57 -11.02 29.46
C ALA A 132 25.06 -11.45 29.40
N GLY A 133 25.98 -10.61 29.90
CA GLY A 133 27.42 -10.87 29.89
C GLY A 133 28.14 -10.44 28.61
N LEU A 134 27.54 -9.52 27.85
CA LEU A 134 28.09 -8.95 26.63
C LEU A 134 28.80 -7.62 26.93
N GLY A 135 29.94 -7.37 26.29
CA GLY A 135 30.60 -6.07 26.29
C GLY A 135 29.83 -5.03 25.47
N VAL A 136 30.09 -3.74 25.68
CA VAL A 136 29.38 -2.65 25.00
C VAL A 136 30.34 -1.76 24.22
N LEU A 137 30.05 -1.57 22.93
CA LEU A 137 30.59 -0.52 22.07
C LEU A 137 29.58 0.62 21.97
N VAL A 138 29.92 1.80 22.48
CA VAL A 138 29.08 2.99 22.39
C VAL A 138 29.47 3.82 21.17
N ASP A 139 28.56 3.97 20.21
CA ASP A 139 28.80 4.72 18.98
C ASP A 139 28.12 6.09 19.01
N PHE A 140 28.91 7.12 19.27
CA PHE A 140 28.43 8.49 19.21
C PHE A 140 28.43 9.00 17.78
N HIS A 141 27.24 9.21 17.22
CA HIS A 141 27.09 9.82 15.90
C HIS A 141 27.47 11.31 15.90
N TYR A 142 27.35 11.98 17.05
CA TYR A 142 27.47 13.44 17.18
C TYR A 142 26.55 14.19 16.20
N SER A 143 25.33 13.71 16.07
CA SER A 143 24.23 14.22 15.24
C SER A 143 22.92 13.92 15.98
N ASP A 144 21.85 14.62 15.62
CA ASP A 144 20.50 14.27 16.14
C ASP A 144 19.86 13.13 15.34
N PHE A 145 20.43 12.75 14.19
CA PHE A 145 19.93 11.65 13.39
C PHE A 145 21.07 10.94 12.64
N TRP A 146 20.74 10.04 11.71
CA TRP A 146 21.72 9.23 10.95
C TRP A 146 22.95 10.04 10.51
N ALA A 147 24.13 9.45 10.74
CA ALA A 147 25.41 10.04 10.36
C ALA A 147 26.15 9.04 9.48
N ASP A 148 26.45 9.43 8.24
CA ASP A 148 27.05 8.62 7.18
C ASP A 148 27.94 9.51 6.28
N PRO A 149 28.53 9.04 5.16
CA PRO A 149 29.40 9.87 4.33
C PRO A 149 28.75 11.13 3.76
N ALA A 150 27.43 11.14 3.55
CA ALA A 150 26.68 12.27 3.02
C ALA A 150 26.07 13.13 4.14
N LYS A 151 25.65 12.51 5.24
CA LYS A 151 24.97 13.14 6.37
C LYS A 151 25.88 13.23 7.58
N GLN A 152 26.30 14.45 7.93
CA GLN A 152 27.12 14.73 9.12
C GLN A 152 26.64 16.02 9.79
N GLN A 153 25.31 16.21 9.86
CA GLN A 153 24.67 17.40 10.40
C GLN A 153 25.13 17.69 11.85
N SER A 154 25.14 18.97 12.23
CA SER A 154 25.39 19.33 13.63
C SER A 154 24.12 19.10 14.45
N PRO A 155 24.20 18.56 15.67
CA PRO A 155 23.06 18.53 16.60
C PRO A 155 22.41 19.91 16.71
N LYS A 156 21.08 19.95 16.84
CA LYS A 156 20.30 21.20 16.95
C LYS A 156 20.85 22.11 18.05
N ALA A 157 21.23 21.53 19.19
CA ALA A 157 21.81 22.24 20.32
C ALA A 157 23.17 22.89 20.03
N TRP A 158 23.89 22.41 19.01
CA TRP A 158 25.24 22.87 18.65
C TRP A 158 25.25 23.77 17.41
N ALA A 159 24.06 24.12 16.92
CA ALA A 159 23.88 25.04 15.81
C ALA A 159 24.51 26.41 16.13
N GLY A 160 25.39 26.88 15.25
CA GLY A 160 26.06 28.18 15.39
C GLY A 160 27.21 28.24 16.39
N LEU A 161 27.57 27.15 17.08
CA LEU A 161 28.77 27.10 17.92
C LEU A 161 30.04 27.26 17.08
N SER A 162 31.04 27.95 17.64
CA SER A 162 32.40 27.93 17.11
C SER A 162 33.03 26.54 17.27
N ILE A 163 34.12 26.26 16.54
CA ILE A 163 34.83 24.98 16.68
C ILE A 163 35.35 24.71 18.10
N ASP A 164 35.69 25.76 18.87
CA ASP A 164 36.12 25.62 20.27
C ASP A 164 34.95 25.19 21.15
N GLU A 165 33.83 25.92 21.07
CA GLU A 165 32.61 25.63 21.83
C GLU A 165 31.99 24.28 21.43
N ARG A 166 32.08 23.90 20.17
CA ARG A 166 31.60 22.61 19.68
C ARG A 166 32.47 21.46 20.20
N ALA A 167 33.78 21.62 20.23
CA ALA A 167 34.67 20.63 20.84
C ALA A 167 34.36 20.45 22.33
N ASP A 168 34.11 21.54 23.06
CA ASP A 168 33.68 21.48 24.46
C ASP A 168 32.33 20.75 24.59
N ALA A 169 31.36 21.03 23.72
CA ALA A 169 30.06 20.37 23.73
C ALA A 169 30.13 18.86 23.43
N VAL A 170 30.99 18.46 22.48
CA VAL A 170 31.28 17.05 22.18
C VAL A 170 31.88 16.36 23.39
N HIS A 171 32.90 16.97 24.01
CA HIS A 171 33.52 16.44 25.22
C HIS A 171 32.48 16.24 26.33
N ASP A 172 31.70 17.27 26.64
CA ASP A 172 30.74 17.24 27.75
C ASP A 172 29.62 16.22 27.52
N PHE A 173 29.09 16.12 26.30
CA PHE A 173 28.07 15.13 25.96
C PHE A 173 28.59 13.69 26.08
N THR A 174 29.81 13.45 25.59
CA THR A 174 30.47 12.14 25.68
C THR A 174 30.72 11.77 27.14
N ALA A 175 31.28 12.70 27.92
CA ALA A 175 31.61 12.46 29.32
C ALA A 175 30.36 12.24 30.18
N ASP A 176 29.29 13.01 29.98
CA ASP A 176 28.03 12.83 30.70
C ASP A 176 27.41 11.47 30.43
N THR A 177 27.28 11.09 29.14
CA THR A 177 26.67 9.83 28.74
C THR A 177 27.46 8.64 29.28
N LEU A 178 28.79 8.63 29.13
CA LEU A 178 29.64 7.56 29.64
C LEU A 178 29.65 7.49 31.18
N ALA A 179 29.64 8.64 31.87
CA ALA A 179 29.54 8.66 33.32
C ALA A 179 28.21 8.06 33.81
N ARG A 180 27.11 8.30 33.09
CA ARG A 180 25.79 7.70 33.37
C ARG A 180 25.77 6.20 33.09
N MET A 181 26.37 5.75 31.98
CA MET A 181 26.56 4.32 31.68
C MET A 181 27.37 3.60 32.77
N VAL A 182 28.50 4.17 33.20
CA VAL A 182 29.30 3.63 34.31
C VAL A 182 28.50 3.60 35.62
N ALA A 183 27.68 4.63 35.88
CA ALA A 183 26.83 4.66 37.07
C ALA A 183 25.71 3.60 37.04
N ALA A 184 25.20 3.29 35.86
CA ALA A 184 24.25 2.20 35.59
C ALA A 184 24.92 0.81 35.65
N GLY A 185 26.26 0.74 35.57
CA GLY A 185 27.02 -0.49 35.63
C GLY A 185 27.18 -1.17 34.28
N VAL A 186 27.07 -0.41 33.18
CA VAL A 186 27.32 -0.86 31.81
C VAL A 186 28.81 -1.16 31.61
N ASP A 187 29.13 -2.30 30.99
CA ASP A 187 30.49 -2.73 30.68
C ASP A 187 30.96 -2.13 29.34
N VAL A 188 31.36 -0.87 29.38
CA VAL A 188 31.84 -0.15 28.19
C VAL A 188 33.27 -0.56 27.86
N GLU A 189 33.43 -1.35 26.79
CA GLU A 189 34.70 -1.89 26.30
C GLU A 189 35.29 -1.05 25.14
N LEU A 190 34.41 -0.45 24.32
CA LEU A 190 34.78 0.39 23.19
C LEU A 190 33.90 1.65 23.12
N VAL A 191 34.49 2.75 22.64
CA VAL A 191 33.75 3.97 22.30
C VAL A 191 34.16 4.45 20.92
N GLN A 192 33.18 4.55 20.03
CA GLN A 192 33.36 5.09 18.69
C GLN A 192 33.05 6.60 18.68
N VAL A 193 34.03 7.38 18.22
CA VAL A 193 34.00 8.83 18.18
C VAL A 193 33.64 9.29 16.78
N GLY A 194 32.34 9.30 16.48
CA GLY A 194 31.77 9.61 15.17
C GLY A 194 31.54 8.37 14.32
N ASN A 195 30.43 8.35 13.57
CA ASN A 195 30.07 7.27 12.65
C ASN A 195 30.36 7.64 11.18
N GLU A 196 31.04 6.74 10.46
CA GLU A 196 31.36 6.86 9.03
C GLU A 196 31.82 8.26 8.58
N THR A 197 32.75 8.85 9.33
CA THR A 197 33.16 10.26 9.27
C THR A 197 34.08 10.59 8.09
N ASN A 198 33.74 10.10 6.89
CA ASN A 198 34.53 10.22 5.67
C ASN A 198 34.76 11.69 5.25
N ASN A 199 33.74 12.53 5.42
CA ASN A 199 33.72 13.90 4.91
C ASN A 199 33.46 14.96 5.98
N GLY A 200 32.97 14.56 7.16
CA GLY A 200 32.67 15.46 8.26
C GLY A 200 32.35 14.72 9.56
N VAL A 201 32.13 15.48 10.63
CA VAL A 201 31.64 15.00 11.93
C VAL A 201 31.04 16.19 12.68
N ALA A 202 29.90 16.02 13.36
CA ALA A 202 29.25 17.07 14.16
C ALA A 202 28.99 18.41 13.43
N GLY A 203 28.76 18.38 12.12
CA GLY A 203 28.55 19.56 11.28
C GLY A 203 29.82 20.32 10.88
N VAL A 204 31.02 19.77 11.17
CA VAL A 204 32.29 20.32 10.66
C VAL A 204 32.87 19.44 9.57
N SER A 205 33.62 20.06 8.67
CA SER A 205 34.31 19.38 7.57
C SER A 205 35.76 19.82 7.51
N GLY A 206 36.59 18.99 6.88
CA GLY A 206 38.02 19.23 6.78
C GLY A 206 38.81 18.79 8.01
N TRP A 207 39.96 18.17 7.74
CA TRP A 207 40.77 17.47 8.73
C TRP A 207 41.17 18.27 9.99
N PRO A 208 41.56 19.55 9.93
CA PRO A 208 41.89 20.30 11.14
C PRO A 208 40.73 20.39 12.14
N GLU A 209 39.50 20.58 11.67
CA GLU A 209 38.33 20.74 12.55
C GLU A 209 37.82 19.38 13.01
N MET A 210 37.72 18.40 12.10
CA MET A 210 37.36 17.02 12.44
C MET A 210 38.29 16.44 13.51
N ALA A 211 39.61 16.64 13.38
CA ALA A 211 40.58 16.17 14.36
C ALA A 211 40.37 16.75 15.76
N ARG A 212 39.84 17.97 15.86
CA ARG A 212 39.51 18.59 17.16
C ARG A 212 38.29 17.94 17.79
N ILE A 213 37.28 17.60 16.99
CA ILE A 213 36.12 16.85 17.44
C ILE A 213 36.52 15.45 17.91
N PHE A 214 37.31 14.72 17.12
CA PHE A 214 37.84 13.40 17.52
C PHE A 214 38.65 13.48 18.81
N SER A 215 39.51 14.49 18.95
CA SER A 215 40.32 14.66 20.16
C SER A 215 39.48 15.00 21.39
N ALA A 216 38.38 15.76 21.22
CA ALA A 216 37.48 16.11 22.31
C ALA A 216 36.69 14.88 22.82
N GLY A 217 36.10 14.10 21.91
CA GLY A 217 35.43 12.85 22.26
C GLY A 217 36.39 11.86 22.90
N SER A 218 37.58 11.66 22.30
CA SER A 218 38.63 10.81 22.86
C SER A 218 39.04 11.24 24.28
N ALA A 219 39.25 12.54 24.51
CA ALA A 219 39.59 13.05 25.84
C ALA A 219 38.51 12.68 26.88
N ALA A 220 37.23 12.84 26.55
CA ALA A 220 36.12 12.45 27.42
C ALA A 220 36.13 10.94 27.74
N VAL A 221 36.40 10.09 26.75
CA VAL A 221 36.55 8.64 26.95
C VAL A 221 37.69 8.33 27.91
N ARG A 222 38.88 8.92 27.68
CA ARG A 222 40.05 8.72 28.54
C ARG A 222 39.82 9.18 29.98
N GLU A 223 38.97 10.18 30.19
CA GLU A 223 38.64 10.69 31.53
C GLU A 223 37.61 9.84 32.27
N THR A 224 36.64 9.26 31.56
CA THR A 224 35.48 8.59 32.16
C THR A 224 35.60 7.06 32.21
N VAL A 225 36.10 6.45 31.14
CA VAL A 225 36.29 5.00 30.97
C VAL A 225 37.69 4.73 30.41
N PRO A 226 38.76 4.98 31.20
CA PRO A 226 40.14 4.97 30.71
C PRO A 226 40.64 3.62 30.17
N ASP A 227 39.96 2.52 30.51
CA ASP A 227 40.29 1.18 30.05
C ASP A 227 39.60 0.82 28.71
N ALA A 228 38.56 1.58 28.30
CA ALA A 228 37.87 1.38 27.03
C ALA A 228 38.72 1.84 25.84
N LEU A 229 38.62 1.13 24.71
CA LEU A 229 39.31 1.51 23.48
C LEU A 229 38.57 2.63 22.75
N VAL A 230 39.33 3.60 22.23
CA VAL A 230 38.78 4.69 21.41
C VAL A 230 38.84 4.29 19.93
N ALA A 231 37.69 4.21 19.28
CA ALA A 231 37.55 3.94 17.84
C ALA A 231 37.23 5.23 17.05
N VAL A 232 37.75 5.31 15.83
CA VAL A 232 37.27 6.24 14.80
C VAL A 232 36.81 5.45 13.59
N HIS A 233 35.65 5.80 13.04
CA HIS A 233 34.96 4.98 12.04
C HIS A 233 34.86 5.66 10.68
N PHE A 234 35.20 4.90 9.63
CA PHE A 234 35.15 5.28 8.23
C PHE A 234 34.54 4.16 7.36
N THR A 235 34.26 4.46 6.10
CA THR A 235 33.67 3.51 5.14
C THR A 235 34.27 3.69 3.73
N ASN A 236 33.81 2.92 2.76
CA ASN A 236 34.35 2.85 1.38
C ASN A 236 35.84 2.42 1.29
N PRO A 237 36.23 1.26 1.84
CA PRO A 237 37.60 0.76 1.77
C PRO A 237 38.09 0.48 0.34
N GLU A 238 37.20 0.31 -0.64
CA GLU A 238 37.50 0.10 -2.05
C GLU A 238 38.09 1.32 -2.75
N THR A 239 37.89 2.53 -2.20
CA THR A 239 38.46 3.74 -2.79
C THR A 239 39.98 3.77 -2.58
N SER A 240 40.72 3.62 -3.68
CA SER A 240 42.19 3.60 -3.68
C SER A 240 42.81 4.76 -2.89
N GLY A 241 43.54 4.42 -1.83
CA GLY A 241 44.32 5.36 -1.02
C GLY A 241 43.53 6.15 0.03
N ARG A 242 42.21 5.96 0.13
CA ARG A 242 41.34 6.69 1.07
C ARG A 242 41.75 6.46 2.53
N TYR A 243 41.83 5.21 2.98
CA TYR A 243 42.19 4.89 4.37
C TYR A 243 43.63 5.28 4.72
N ALA A 244 44.57 5.11 3.79
CA ALA A 244 45.94 5.59 3.97
C ALA A 244 45.98 7.11 4.19
N GLY A 245 45.18 7.87 3.43
CA GLY A 245 45.05 9.32 3.57
C GLY A 245 44.38 9.75 4.87
N TYR A 246 43.36 9.02 5.33
CA TYR A 246 42.65 9.28 6.58
C TYR A 246 43.55 9.03 7.79
N ALA A 247 44.18 7.86 7.86
CA ALA A 247 45.11 7.52 8.93
C ALA A 247 46.31 8.49 8.99
N ALA A 248 46.81 8.94 7.84
CA ALA A 248 47.87 9.97 7.78
C ALA A 248 47.42 11.31 8.35
N ASN A 249 46.16 11.71 8.17
CA ASN A 249 45.66 12.94 8.75
C ASN A 249 45.43 12.81 10.26
N LEU A 250 44.88 11.69 10.73
CA LEU A 250 44.74 11.42 12.17
C LEU A 250 46.10 11.53 12.89
N ASP A 251 47.16 10.94 12.33
CA ASP A 251 48.53 11.07 12.84
C ASP A 251 49.04 12.52 12.77
N ARG A 252 48.88 13.18 11.61
CA ARG A 252 49.32 14.57 11.40
C ARG A 252 48.75 15.56 12.41
N TYR A 253 47.48 15.39 12.76
CA TYR A 253 46.79 16.26 13.71
C TYR A 253 46.85 15.75 15.15
N GLY A 254 47.49 14.60 15.39
CA GLY A 254 47.74 14.07 16.73
C GLY A 254 46.48 13.58 17.44
N VAL A 255 45.52 13.00 16.71
CA VAL A 255 44.31 12.42 17.30
C VAL A 255 44.68 11.18 18.12
N ASP A 256 44.28 11.14 19.39
CA ASP A 256 44.43 9.96 20.26
C ASP A 256 43.28 8.98 20.00
N TYR A 257 43.61 7.80 19.51
CA TYR A 257 42.67 6.71 19.24
C TYR A 257 43.42 5.37 19.23
N ASP A 258 42.72 4.27 19.50
CA ASP A 258 43.27 2.92 19.56
C ASP A 258 42.91 2.09 18.32
N VAL A 259 41.68 2.24 17.82
CA VAL A 259 41.10 1.41 16.75
C VAL A 259 40.71 2.25 15.54
N PHE A 260 41.17 1.84 14.35
CA PHE A 260 40.66 2.34 13.07
C PHE A 260 39.58 1.38 12.57
N ALA A 261 38.32 1.82 12.60
CA ALA A 261 37.18 1.00 12.23
C ALA A 261 36.74 1.26 10.78
N SER A 262 36.20 0.22 10.15
CA SER A 262 35.69 0.24 8.77
C SER A 262 34.28 -0.35 8.72
N SER A 263 33.36 0.26 7.98
CA SER A 263 32.23 -0.50 7.44
C SER A 263 32.69 -1.38 6.28
N TYR A 264 32.05 -2.54 6.10
CA TYR A 264 32.25 -3.41 4.96
C TYR A 264 30.94 -4.12 4.58
N TYR A 265 30.25 -3.57 3.60
CA TYR A 265 29.09 -4.20 2.96
C TYR A 265 29.53 -4.77 1.61
N PRO A 266 29.47 -6.11 1.40
CA PRO A 266 30.00 -6.72 0.18
C PRO A 266 29.27 -6.25 -1.10
N TYR A 267 28.09 -5.64 -0.97
CA TYR A 267 27.36 -5.02 -2.08
C TYR A 267 28.19 -3.94 -2.80
N TRP A 268 28.94 -3.12 -2.05
CA TRP A 268 29.57 -1.91 -2.59
C TRP A 268 31.06 -1.79 -2.27
N HIS A 269 31.53 -2.38 -1.17
CA HIS A 269 32.84 -2.07 -0.58
C HIS A 269 34.02 -2.87 -1.14
N GLY A 270 33.87 -3.39 -2.36
CA GLY A 270 34.92 -4.11 -3.07
C GLY A 270 35.25 -5.47 -2.46
N THR A 271 36.48 -5.95 -2.69
CA THR A 271 36.89 -7.31 -2.33
C THR A 271 37.46 -7.40 -0.91
N LEU A 272 37.28 -8.55 -0.27
CA LEU A 272 37.90 -8.84 1.03
C LEU A 272 39.43 -8.74 1.01
N GLY A 273 40.07 -9.14 -0.10
CA GLY A 273 41.51 -8.99 -0.27
C GLY A 273 41.96 -7.52 -0.21
N ASN A 274 41.15 -6.60 -0.75
CA ASN A 274 41.38 -5.16 -0.59
C ASN A 274 41.17 -4.73 0.87
N LEU A 275 40.05 -5.12 1.50
CA LEU A 275 39.74 -4.80 2.90
C LEU A 275 40.91 -5.16 3.83
N THR A 276 41.36 -6.41 3.79
CA THR A 276 42.51 -6.88 4.58
C THR A 276 43.77 -6.06 4.28
N SER A 277 44.02 -5.73 3.01
CA SER A 277 45.20 -4.96 2.61
C SER A 277 45.18 -3.54 3.17
N VAL A 278 44.07 -2.82 3.06
CA VAL A 278 43.98 -1.42 3.50
C VAL A 278 43.97 -1.31 5.03
N LEU A 279 43.31 -2.23 5.73
CA LEU A 279 43.34 -2.28 7.20
C LEU A 279 44.73 -2.64 7.71
N ARG A 280 45.40 -3.64 7.10
CA ARG A 280 46.78 -3.99 7.47
C ARG A 280 47.74 -2.82 7.24
N GLN A 281 47.56 -2.04 6.18
CA GLN A 281 48.38 -0.86 5.95
C GLN A 281 48.27 0.15 7.10
N VAL A 282 47.05 0.40 7.61
CA VAL A 282 46.84 1.28 8.77
C VAL A 282 47.50 0.71 10.02
N ALA A 283 47.27 -0.58 10.30
CA ALA A 283 47.84 -1.28 11.44
C ALA A 283 49.37 -1.22 11.46
N ASP A 284 50.02 -1.63 10.36
CA ASP A 284 51.49 -1.71 10.25
C ASP A 284 52.15 -0.32 10.29
N THR A 285 51.49 0.70 9.74
CA THR A 285 52.07 2.05 9.62
C THR A 285 51.93 2.85 10.91
N TYR A 286 50.77 2.78 11.56
CA TYR A 286 50.43 3.65 12.69
C TYR A 286 50.29 2.89 14.03
N GLY A 287 50.47 1.57 14.04
CA GLY A 287 50.40 0.75 15.25
C GLY A 287 49.01 0.72 15.89
N LYS A 288 47.96 0.81 15.06
CA LYS A 288 46.56 0.83 15.50
C LYS A 288 45.95 -0.56 15.39
N GLN A 289 44.98 -0.84 16.25
CA GLN A 289 44.07 -1.96 16.02
C GLN A 289 43.09 -1.59 14.89
N VAL A 290 42.49 -2.60 14.29
CA VAL A 290 41.51 -2.44 13.22
C VAL A 290 40.34 -3.39 13.41
N MET A 291 39.15 -2.97 12.99
CA MET A 291 37.96 -3.80 13.03
C MET A 291 37.01 -3.47 11.89
N VAL A 292 36.05 -4.37 11.65
CA VAL A 292 34.87 -4.04 10.86
C VAL A 292 33.74 -3.67 11.83
N ALA A 293 33.30 -2.41 11.83
CA ALA A 293 32.25 -1.92 12.73
C ALA A 293 30.83 -2.18 12.18
N GLU A 294 30.70 -2.39 10.87
CA GLU A 294 29.43 -2.71 10.24
C GLU A 294 29.62 -3.67 9.06
N THR A 295 28.82 -4.72 9.02
CA THR A 295 28.67 -5.63 7.87
C THR A 295 27.30 -6.30 7.93
N SER A 296 26.77 -6.72 6.79
CA SER A 296 25.55 -7.52 6.70
C SER A 296 25.44 -8.24 5.36
N TRP A 297 24.52 -9.19 5.27
CA TRP A 297 24.16 -9.85 4.02
C TRP A 297 22.71 -10.35 4.02
N ALA A 298 22.05 -10.26 2.87
CA ALA A 298 20.65 -10.59 2.68
C ALA A 298 20.42 -12.11 2.58
N THR A 299 19.35 -12.58 3.23
CA THR A 299 18.89 -13.98 3.16
C THR A 299 17.76 -14.18 2.16
N THR A 300 17.02 -13.12 1.85
CA THR A 300 15.96 -13.04 0.84
C THR A 300 16.00 -11.66 0.17
N LEU A 301 15.35 -11.52 -0.98
CA LEU A 301 15.08 -10.21 -1.62
C LEU A 301 13.63 -9.76 -1.41
N ASP A 302 12.83 -10.59 -0.73
CA ASP A 302 11.45 -10.25 -0.41
C ASP A 302 11.42 -9.16 0.67
N ASP A 303 10.51 -8.19 0.49
CA ASP A 303 10.12 -7.20 1.50
C ASP A 303 9.17 -7.85 2.53
N ALA A 304 9.54 -7.77 3.81
CA ALA A 304 8.78 -8.37 4.91
C ALA A 304 7.85 -7.41 5.65
N ASP A 305 7.91 -6.10 5.41
CA ASP A 305 7.21 -5.08 6.23
C ASP A 305 6.39 -4.05 5.42
N GLY A 306 6.55 -4.02 4.10
CA GLY A 306 5.87 -3.11 3.17
C GLY A 306 6.64 -1.82 2.86
N HIS A 307 7.82 -1.63 3.44
CA HIS A 307 8.80 -0.62 3.09
C HIS A 307 9.94 -1.25 2.30
N GLY A 308 10.41 -0.57 1.25
CA GLY A 308 11.43 -1.13 0.36
C GLY A 308 12.76 -1.36 1.09
N ASN A 309 13.30 -2.58 0.99
CA ASN A 309 14.64 -2.92 1.49
C ASN A 309 15.73 -2.24 0.66
N VAL A 310 16.89 -1.95 1.28
CA VAL A 310 18.04 -1.36 0.58
C VAL A 310 18.64 -2.30 -0.48
N ILE A 311 18.45 -3.60 -0.30
CA ILE A 311 18.86 -4.64 -1.24
C ILE A 311 17.62 -5.44 -1.63
N ASP A 312 17.10 -5.22 -2.83
CA ASP A 312 15.85 -5.83 -3.32
C ASP A 312 16.00 -6.44 -4.72
N LEU A 313 17.14 -6.25 -5.38
CA LEU A 313 17.41 -6.80 -6.72
C LEU A 313 18.52 -7.87 -6.73
N PRO A 314 18.37 -8.95 -7.53
CA PRO A 314 19.44 -9.93 -7.70
C PRO A 314 20.75 -9.36 -8.24
N SER A 315 20.70 -8.25 -8.98
CA SER A 315 21.89 -7.56 -9.51
C SER A 315 22.74 -6.88 -8.44
N GLU A 316 22.20 -6.67 -7.24
CA GLU A 316 22.89 -6.00 -6.13
C GLU A 316 23.60 -7.01 -5.23
N ALA A 317 22.98 -8.17 -5.00
CA ALA A 317 23.48 -9.23 -4.12
C ALA A 317 24.22 -10.33 -4.88
N THR A 318 25.35 -9.99 -5.50
CA THR A 318 26.05 -10.91 -6.43
C THR A 318 27.25 -11.64 -5.82
N GLN A 319 27.80 -11.16 -4.71
CA GLN A 319 29.02 -11.76 -4.12
C GLN A 319 28.77 -13.12 -3.48
N TYR A 320 27.61 -13.30 -2.86
CA TYR A 320 27.19 -14.55 -2.23
C TYR A 320 25.74 -14.86 -2.62
N PRO A 321 25.31 -16.12 -2.56
CA PRO A 321 23.89 -16.43 -2.77
C PRO A 321 23.00 -15.72 -1.73
N VAL A 322 21.85 -15.20 -2.16
CA VAL A 322 20.84 -14.67 -1.23
C VAL A 322 20.15 -15.84 -0.53
N SER A 323 20.62 -16.17 0.67
CA SER A 323 20.16 -17.32 1.48
C SER A 323 20.78 -17.28 2.89
N VAL A 324 20.25 -18.08 3.82
CA VAL A 324 20.85 -18.28 5.16
C VAL A 324 22.31 -18.76 5.06
N GLN A 325 22.60 -19.70 4.15
CA GLN A 325 23.97 -20.18 3.91
C GLN A 325 24.88 -19.09 3.35
N GLY A 326 24.39 -18.28 2.42
CA GLY A 326 25.15 -17.17 1.86
C GLY A 326 25.45 -16.09 2.89
N GLN A 327 24.47 -15.75 3.75
CA GLN A 327 24.67 -14.82 4.86
C GLN A 327 25.75 -15.32 5.83
N ALA A 328 25.70 -16.60 6.24
CA ALA A 328 26.74 -17.18 7.07
C ALA A 328 28.12 -17.17 6.40
N THR A 329 28.18 -17.44 5.09
CA THR A 329 29.44 -17.43 4.34
C THR A 329 30.04 -16.03 4.26
N ALA A 330 29.21 -15.02 3.98
CA ALA A 330 29.63 -13.62 3.92
C ALA A 330 30.23 -13.16 5.26
N VAL A 331 29.53 -13.41 6.37
CA VAL A 331 30.00 -13.02 7.71
C VAL A 331 31.29 -13.75 8.09
N ARG A 332 31.35 -15.06 7.85
CA ARG A 332 32.57 -15.86 8.10
C ARG A 332 33.77 -15.32 7.33
N ASP A 333 33.58 -14.92 6.07
CA ASP A 333 34.67 -14.43 5.24
C ASP A 333 35.16 -13.03 5.65
N VAL A 334 34.27 -12.18 6.17
CA VAL A 334 34.67 -10.91 6.81
C VAL A 334 35.46 -11.17 8.09
N ILE A 335 35.04 -12.13 8.92
CA ILE A 335 35.80 -12.56 10.10
C ILE A 335 37.21 -13.04 9.70
N GLN A 336 37.33 -13.86 8.63
CA GLN A 336 38.62 -14.27 8.10
C GLN A 336 39.44 -13.08 7.60
N ALA A 337 38.84 -12.15 6.87
CA ALA A 337 39.56 -10.99 6.32
C ALA A 337 40.15 -10.08 7.41
N VAL A 338 39.45 -9.90 8.53
CA VAL A 338 39.96 -9.16 9.70
C VAL A 338 41.02 -9.98 10.44
N THR A 339 40.78 -11.28 10.64
CA THR A 339 41.76 -12.21 11.26
C THR A 339 43.08 -12.21 10.50
N ASP A 340 43.02 -12.19 9.16
CA ASP A 340 44.19 -12.20 8.30
C ASP A 340 45.05 -10.95 8.46
N VAL A 341 44.52 -9.82 8.95
CA VAL A 341 45.34 -8.64 9.28
C VAL A 341 46.42 -8.99 10.31
N GLY A 342 46.16 -9.94 11.21
CA GLY A 342 47.04 -10.39 12.28
C GLY A 342 46.58 -9.89 13.66
N ASP A 343 47.50 -9.76 14.62
CA ASP A 343 47.20 -9.36 16.01
C ASP A 343 46.51 -7.98 16.14
N ALA A 344 46.53 -7.16 15.09
CA ALA A 344 45.83 -5.87 15.06
C ALA A 344 44.33 -6.00 14.71
N GLY A 345 43.89 -7.11 14.10
CA GLY A 345 42.48 -7.37 13.82
C GLY A 345 41.73 -7.70 15.11
N LEU A 346 40.88 -6.78 15.55
CA LEU A 346 40.17 -6.86 16.82
C LEU A 346 38.87 -7.67 16.71
N GLY A 347 38.09 -7.44 15.67
CA GLY A 347 36.78 -8.07 15.54
C GLY A 347 35.91 -7.59 14.39
N VAL A 348 34.67 -8.07 14.39
CA VAL A 348 33.62 -7.75 13.42
C VAL A 348 32.32 -7.49 14.17
N PHE A 349 31.58 -6.46 13.76
CA PHE A 349 30.22 -6.19 14.20
C PHE A 349 29.23 -6.36 13.05
N TYR A 350 28.23 -7.22 13.23
CA TYR A 350 27.11 -7.34 12.29
C TYR A 350 26.10 -6.23 12.55
N TRP A 351 25.72 -5.48 11.52
CA TRP A 351 24.80 -4.37 11.66
C TRP A 351 23.34 -4.82 11.59
N GLU A 352 22.58 -4.51 12.64
CA GLU A 352 21.13 -4.73 12.75
C GLU A 352 20.67 -6.16 12.37
N PRO A 353 21.18 -7.22 13.04
CA PRO A 353 20.73 -8.59 12.77
C PRO A 353 19.29 -8.83 13.19
N ALA A 354 18.66 -7.90 13.90
CA ALA A 354 17.37 -8.08 14.58
C ALA A 354 16.34 -6.99 14.22
N TRP A 355 16.56 -6.23 13.15
CA TRP A 355 15.60 -5.20 12.72
C TRP A 355 14.40 -5.78 11.97
N LEU A 356 13.54 -6.44 12.73
CA LEU A 356 12.43 -7.24 12.23
C LEU A 356 11.21 -6.39 11.79
N PRO A 357 10.37 -6.92 10.90
CA PRO A 357 9.10 -6.29 10.55
C PRO A 357 8.17 -6.20 11.77
N VAL A 358 7.47 -5.07 11.94
CA VAL A 358 6.42 -4.92 12.97
C VAL A 358 5.09 -5.57 12.58
N GLY A 359 4.94 -5.94 11.31
CA GLY A 359 3.78 -6.61 10.73
C GLY A 359 4.01 -6.91 9.25
N PRO A 360 3.16 -7.75 8.61
CA PRO A 360 3.35 -8.13 7.21
C PRO A 360 3.09 -6.96 6.24
N PRO A 361 3.56 -7.01 4.99
CA PRO A 361 3.36 -5.94 4.00
C PRO A 361 1.88 -5.65 3.72
N SER A 362 1.01 -6.65 3.87
CA SER A 362 -0.45 -6.51 3.73
C SER A 362 -1.09 -5.62 4.81
N ALA A 363 -0.35 -5.30 5.88
CA ALA A 363 -0.76 -4.43 6.98
C ALA A 363 -0.01 -3.08 6.99
N LEU A 364 0.55 -2.64 5.84
CA LEU A 364 1.38 -1.44 5.71
C LEU A 364 0.85 -0.21 6.47
N GLU A 365 -0.45 0.11 6.37
CA GLU A 365 -1.02 1.27 7.06
C GLU A 365 -0.99 1.14 8.59
N GLN A 366 -1.11 -0.08 9.12
CA GLN A 366 -0.93 -0.34 10.56
C GLN A 366 0.55 -0.30 10.95
N ASN A 367 1.44 -0.77 10.08
CA ASN A 367 2.89 -0.73 10.31
C ASN A 367 3.37 0.73 10.39
N LYS A 368 2.92 1.60 9.48
CA LYS A 368 3.19 3.05 9.50
C LYS A 368 2.83 3.71 10.82
N LEU A 369 1.70 3.33 11.43
CA LEU A 369 1.32 3.87 12.74
C LEU A 369 2.30 3.48 13.84
N LEU A 370 2.86 2.27 13.81
CA LEU A 370 3.86 1.80 14.77
C LEU A 370 5.21 2.46 14.53
N TRP A 371 5.63 2.59 13.26
CA TRP A 371 6.87 3.27 12.89
C TRP A 371 6.87 4.74 13.34
N GLU A 372 5.78 5.47 13.10
CA GLU A 372 5.64 6.86 13.56
C GLU A 372 5.57 6.96 15.09
N ALA A 373 4.82 6.07 15.74
CA ALA A 373 4.60 6.17 17.19
C ALA A 373 5.82 5.80 18.04
N HIS A 374 6.59 4.78 17.61
CA HIS A 374 7.68 4.19 18.39
C HIS A 374 9.06 4.39 17.77
N GLY A 375 9.12 4.92 16.54
CA GLY A 375 10.35 5.05 15.79
C GLY A 375 11.00 3.72 15.43
N SER A 376 10.19 2.66 15.26
CA SER A 376 10.68 1.30 15.01
C SER A 376 11.01 1.00 13.54
N GLY A 377 10.72 1.93 12.64
CA GLY A 377 11.25 1.94 11.27
C GLY A 377 12.49 2.82 11.14
N TRP A 378 13.08 2.93 9.96
CA TRP A 378 14.37 3.61 9.76
C TRP A 378 14.31 5.13 9.99
N ALA A 379 13.15 5.73 9.71
CA ALA A 379 12.84 7.13 9.97
C ALA A 379 11.33 7.33 10.13
N SER A 380 10.92 8.38 10.84
CA SER A 380 9.55 8.87 10.94
C SER A 380 9.39 10.17 10.16
N SER A 381 8.15 10.57 9.88
CA SER A 381 7.86 11.86 9.22
C SER A 381 8.40 13.06 10.00
N TYR A 382 8.57 12.93 11.32
CA TYR A 382 9.07 13.98 12.21
C TYR A 382 10.54 14.33 11.95
N ALA A 383 11.32 13.42 11.35
CA ALA A 383 12.72 13.67 11.00
C ALA A 383 12.90 14.71 9.90
N GLY A 384 11.84 15.01 9.14
CA GLY A 384 11.91 15.93 7.99
C GLY A 384 12.33 17.37 8.33
N GLU A 385 12.23 17.80 9.60
CA GLU A 385 12.77 19.11 10.00
C GLU A 385 14.31 19.14 10.06
N TYR A 386 14.93 17.98 10.31
CA TYR A 386 16.38 17.84 10.49
C TYR A 386 17.06 17.31 9.22
N ASP A 387 16.37 16.42 8.51
CA ASP A 387 16.82 15.82 7.26
C ASP A 387 15.69 15.83 6.20
N PRO A 388 15.39 17.01 5.60
CA PRO A 388 14.28 17.17 4.67
C PRO A 388 14.48 16.49 3.32
N ASP A 389 15.73 16.24 2.93
CA ASP A 389 16.10 15.79 1.58
C ASP A 389 16.11 14.25 1.45
N ASP A 390 16.21 13.54 2.58
CA ASP A 390 16.19 12.07 2.63
C ASP A 390 15.07 11.58 3.54
N ALA A 391 15.22 11.67 4.86
CA ALA A 391 14.21 11.20 5.81
C ALA A 391 12.84 11.89 5.62
N GLY A 392 12.82 13.18 5.31
CA GLY A 392 11.59 13.93 5.03
C GLY A 392 10.79 13.44 3.81
N LEU A 393 11.44 12.71 2.90
CA LEU A 393 10.82 12.17 1.68
C LEU A 393 10.60 10.66 1.76
N TRP A 394 11.49 9.93 2.44
CA TRP A 394 11.58 8.47 2.37
C TRP A 394 11.32 7.76 3.70
N PHE A 395 10.85 8.45 4.74
CA PHE A 395 10.52 7.84 6.03
C PHE A 395 9.60 6.62 5.90
N GLY A 396 9.75 5.64 6.80
CA GLY A 396 9.06 4.37 6.70
C GLY A 396 9.59 3.29 7.64
N GLY A 397 9.42 2.03 7.22
CA GLY A 397 9.71 0.82 7.99
C GLY A 397 11.18 0.44 8.07
N SER A 398 11.46 -0.82 8.38
CA SER A 398 12.81 -1.35 8.24
C SER A 398 13.18 -1.35 6.76
N ALA A 399 14.42 -1.01 6.44
CA ALA A 399 14.99 -1.20 5.11
C ALA A 399 16.03 -2.34 5.11
N TRP A 400 16.06 -3.13 6.19
CA TRP A 400 17.07 -4.14 6.48
C TRP A 400 16.51 -5.46 7.01
N ASP A 401 15.18 -5.65 7.01
CA ASP A 401 14.55 -6.86 7.55
C ASP A 401 15.01 -8.14 6.82
N ASN A 402 15.27 -8.06 5.52
CA ASN A 402 15.76 -9.19 4.73
C ASN A 402 17.22 -9.58 5.00
N GLN A 403 17.95 -8.77 5.79
CA GLN A 403 19.32 -9.02 6.24
C GLN A 403 19.38 -9.38 7.72
N ALA A 404 18.24 -9.54 8.40
CA ALA A 404 18.21 -10.04 9.75
C ALA A 404 18.80 -11.46 9.85
N MET A 405 19.35 -11.80 11.01
CA MET A 405 19.73 -13.16 11.42
C MET A 405 18.61 -13.83 12.23
N PHE A 406 17.40 -13.27 12.17
CA PHE A 406 16.17 -13.76 12.79
C PHE A 406 15.07 -13.80 11.73
N ALA A 407 14.19 -14.79 11.82
CA ALA A 407 12.96 -14.83 11.06
C ALA A 407 12.01 -13.72 11.54
N ALA A 408 11.03 -13.36 10.70
CA ALA A 408 10.03 -12.33 11.00
C ALA A 408 9.23 -12.59 12.30
N ASP A 409 9.18 -13.83 12.79
CA ASP A 409 8.51 -14.19 14.05
C ASP A 409 9.40 -14.12 15.30
N GLY A 410 10.65 -13.68 15.14
CA GLY A 410 11.65 -13.54 16.19
C GLY A 410 12.53 -14.77 16.44
N THR A 411 12.39 -15.84 15.65
CA THR A 411 13.22 -17.05 15.80
C THR A 411 14.60 -16.85 15.17
N PRO A 412 15.72 -17.17 15.84
CA PRO A 412 17.05 -17.05 15.26
C PRO A 412 17.20 -17.98 14.05
N LEU A 413 17.77 -17.45 12.97
CA LEU A 413 18.20 -18.23 11.82
C LEU A 413 19.52 -18.92 12.15
N GLU A 414 19.82 -20.05 11.51
CA GLU A 414 21.06 -20.78 11.79
C GLU A 414 22.32 -19.98 11.42
N SER A 415 22.20 -18.99 10.53
CA SER A 415 23.27 -18.05 10.21
C SER A 415 23.78 -17.26 11.42
N LEU A 416 22.98 -17.06 12.47
CA LEU A 416 23.43 -16.44 13.73
C LEU A 416 24.56 -17.27 14.38
N ARG A 417 24.57 -18.59 14.18
CA ARG A 417 25.60 -19.49 14.75
C ARG A 417 26.95 -19.38 14.05
N VAL A 418 27.06 -18.57 12.99
CA VAL A 418 28.34 -18.33 12.29
C VAL A 418 29.46 -17.91 13.24
N PHE A 419 29.14 -17.14 14.29
CA PHE A 419 30.11 -16.67 15.28
C PHE A 419 30.70 -17.81 16.13
N GLU A 420 29.91 -18.86 16.39
CA GLU A 420 30.37 -20.10 17.02
C GLU A 420 31.11 -21.00 16.02
N TYR A 421 30.51 -21.17 14.84
CA TYR A 421 30.99 -22.08 13.81
C TYR A 421 32.27 -21.59 13.15
N ALA A 422 32.58 -20.30 13.16
CA ALA A 422 33.87 -19.77 12.72
C ALA A 422 35.03 -20.35 13.56
N ARG A 423 34.79 -20.72 14.82
CA ARG A 423 35.82 -21.30 15.71
C ARG A 423 36.02 -22.80 15.51
N THR A 424 34.93 -23.53 15.23
CA THR A 424 34.92 -25.00 15.20
C THR A 424 34.92 -25.57 13.78
N GLY A 425 34.35 -24.83 12.83
CA GLY A 425 33.86 -25.35 11.56
C GLY A 425 32.52 -26.08 11.74
N ALA A 426 31.64 -26.00 10.75
CA ALA A 426 30.38 -26.73 10.68
C ALA A 426 30.26 -27.46 9.34
N VAL A 427 29.72 -28.68 9.37
CA VAL A 427 29.43 -29.52 8.21
C VAL A 427 27.95 -29.84 8.16
N ALA A 428 27.41 -29.91 6.94
CA ALA A 428 26.02 -30.24 6.66
C ALA A 428 25.94 -31.15 5.42
N PRO A 429 24.83 -31.86 5.18
CA PRO A 429 24.59 -32.53 3.92
C PRO A 429 24.74 -31.57 2.73
N ARG A 430 25.34 -32.05 1.64
CA ARG A 430 25.57 -31.21 0.46
C ARG A 430 24.25 -30.88 -0.23
N GLU A 431 23.94 -29.59 -0.33
CA GLU A 431 22.70 -29.06 -0.90
C GLU A 431 23.00 -27.93 -1.89
N VAL A 432 22.11 -27.75 -2.88
CA VAL A 432 22.25 -26.65 -3.85
C VAL A 432 21.80 -25.36 -3.19
N VAL A 433 22.64 -24.35 -3.29
CA VAL A 433 22.39 -23.01 -2.75
C VAL A 433 22.00 -22.05 -3.86
N SER A 434 22.64 -22.13 -5.03
CA SER A 434 22.26 -21.30 -6.17
C SER A 434 22.52 -21.99 -7.50
N VAL A 435 21.78 -21.55 -8.51
CA VAL A 435 22.01 -21.88 -9.92
C VAL A 435 22.27 -20.58 -10.66
N GLU A 436 23.26 -20.57 -11.56
CA GLU A 436 23.65 -19.40 -12.35
C GLU A 436 22.43 -18.77 -13.03
N ALA A 437 22.21 -17.49 -12.76
CA ALA A 437 21.23 -16.70 -13.47
C ALA A 437 21.78 -16.35 -14.86
N VAL A 438 21.19 -16.92 -15.91
CA VAL A 438 21.62 -16.67 -17.29
C VAL A 438 20.93 -15.41 -17.81
N SER A 439 21.70 -14.40 -18.21
CA SER A 439 21.21 -13.20 -18.89
C SER A 439 22.07 -12.90 -20.11
N ILE A 440 21.45 -12.73 -21.27
CA ILE A 440 22.12 -12.38 -22.52
C ILE A 440 21.42 -11.21 -23.21
N THR A 441 22.22 -10.33 -23.81
CA THR A 441 21.73 -9.20 -24.61
C THR A 441 22.20 -9.38 -26.05
N VAL A 442 21.28 -9.27 -27.01
CA VAL A 442 21.57 -9.37 -28.45
C VAL A 442 20.89 -8.21 -29.19
N SER A 443 21.41 -7.85 -30.37
CA SER A 443 20.69 -6.92 -31.26
C SER A 443 19.62 -7.66 -32.06
N ASP A 444 18.56 -6.97 -32.43
CA ASP A 444 17.48 -7.52 -33.24
C ASP A 444 18.02 -8.07 -34.57
N GLY A 445 17.70 -9.33 -34.86
CA GLY A 445 18.23 -10.09 -36.00
C GLY A 445 19.51 -10.88 -35.75
N ASP A 446 20.22 -10.68 -34.63
CA ASP A 446 21.36 -11.52 -34.26
C ASP A 446 20.90 -12.89 -33.71
N PRO A 447 21.70 -13.97 -33.90
CA PRO A 447 21.35 -15.28 -33.37
C PRO A 447 21.41 -15.28 -31.83
N VAL A 448 20.34 -15.79 -31.21
CA VAL A 448 20.29 -16.06 -29.77
C VAL A 448 21.04 -17.35 -29.49
N VAL A 449 22.16 -17.27 -28.75
CA VAL A 449 22.97 -18.44 -28.37
C VAL A 449 23.00 -18.57 -26.85
N LEU A 450 22.27 -19.55 -26.32
CA LEU A 450 22.24 -19.86 -24.89
C LEU A 450 23.40 -20.78 -24.47
N PRO A 451 23.91 -20.69 -23.24
CA PRO A 451 25.04 -21.50 -22.78
C PRO A 451 24.67 -22.99 -22.68
N ALA A 452 25.60 -23.89 -23.01
CA ALA A 452 25.34 -25.34 -22.98
C ALA A 452 25.31 -25.95 -21.57
N SER A 453 25.80 -25.22 -20.57
CA SER A 453 25.79 -25.58 -19.16
C SER A 453 25.64 -24.35 -18.29
N VAL A 454 25.24 -24.54 -17.04
CA VAL A 454 25.15 -23.50 -16.01
C VAL A 454 25.93 -23.91 -14.77
N ALA A 455 26.49 -22.94 -14.06
CA ALA A 455 27.11 -23.17 -12.76
C ALA A 455 26.04 -23.44 -11.68
N VAL A 456 26.25 -24.49 -10.90
CA VAL A 456 25.44 -24.83 -9.72
C VAL A 456 26.33 -24.77 -8.50
N THR A 457 26.01 -23.89 -7.56
CA THR A 457 26.75 -23.67 -6.32
C THR A 457 26.10 -24.43 -5.19
N TYR A 458 26.91 -25.12 -4.39
CA TYR A 458 26.48 -25.90 -3.25
C TYR A 458 26.84 -25.21 -1.93
N ASN A 459 26.22 -25.66 -0.83
CA ASN A 459 26.42 -25.11 0.52
C ASN A 459 27.83 -25.28 1.06
N ASP A 460 28.59 -26.24 0.54
CA ASP A 460 30.03 -26.39 0.83
C ASP A 460 30.94 -25.44 0.02
N GLY A 461 30.35 -24.54 -0.78
CA GLY A 461 31.06 -23.59 -1.65
C GLY A 461 31.57 -24.20 -2.96
N SER A 462 31.37 -25.49 -3.20
CA SER A 462 31.73 -26.11 -4.48
C SER A 462 30.79 -25.65 -5.59
N VAL A 463 31.36 -25.51 -6.80
CA VAL A 463 30.62 -25.13 -8.01
C VAL A 463 30.79 -26.22 -9.06
N GLU A 464 29.69 -26.71 -9.60
CA GLU A 464 29.68 -27.69 -10.69
C GLU A 464 29.02 -27.10 -11.94
N GLN A 465 29.49 -27.51 -13.12
CA GLN A 465 28.87 -27.15 -14.39
C GLN A 465 27.87 -28.24 -14.77
N GLU A 466 26.58 -27.93 -14.73
CA GLU A 466 25.52 -28.84 -15.14
C GLU A 466 25.06 -28.54 -16.57
N PRO A 467 25.06 -29.53 -17.49
CA PRO A 467 24.52 -29.34 -18.83
C PRO A 467 23.04 -28.95 -18.79
N VAL A 468 22.63 -28.01 -19.64
CA VAL A 468 21.24 -27.53 -19.74
C VAL A 468 20.66 -27.86 -21.10
N ALA A 469 19.43 -28.38 -21.09
CA ALA A 469 18.57 -28.45 -22.25
C ALA A 469 17.62 -27.25 -22.21
N TRP A 470 17.81 -26.28 -23.11
CA TRP A 470 16.93 -25.12 -23.26
C TRP A 470 15.71 -25.47 -24.12
N SER A 471 14.59 -24.80 -23.83
CA SER A 471 13.36 -24.84 -24.61
C SER A 471 13.57 -24.31 -26.03
N ASP A 472 12.86 -24.89 -27.02
CA ASP A 472 12.90 -24.43 -28.41
C ASP A 472 12.26 -23.04 -28.57
N ALA A 473 11.58 -22.53 -27.52
CA ALA A 473 11.10 -21.15 -27.45
C ALA A 473 12.14 -20.08 -27.79
N ALA A 474 13.45 -20.34 -27.58
CA ALA A 474 14.51 -19.43 -28.03
C ALA A 474 14.45 -19.15 -29.54
N ASP A 475 14.08 -20.13 -30.37
CA ASP A 475 13.96 -20.00 -31.84
C ASP A 475 12.71 -19.18 -32.28
N TRP A 476 11.87 -18.82 -31.31
CA TRP A 476 10.65 -18.04 -31.51
C TRP A 476 10.79 -16.59 -31.08
N ILE A 477 11.94 -16.21 -30.53
CA ILE A 477 12.29 -14.82 -30.25
C ILE A 477 12.33 -14.07 -31.58
N ASP A 478 11.57 -12.99 -31.67
CA ASP A 478 11.43 -12.18 -32.87
C ASP A 478 11.14 -10.74 -32.47
N GLY A 479 11.96 -9.80 -32.95
CA GLY A 479 11.88 -8.40 -32.63
C GLY A 479 12.37 -8.02 -31.23
N VAL A 480 12.33 -6.73 -30.97
CA VAL A 480 12.76 -6.12 -29.70
C VAL A 480 11.87 -6.57 -28.55
N GLY A 481 12.48 -6.91 -27.42
CA GLY A 481 11.78 -7.33 -26.22
C GLY A 481 12.71 -7.97 -25.20
N THR A 482 12.17 -8.27 -24.02
CA THR A 482 12.83 -9.11 -23.02
C THR A 482 12.07 -10.41 -22.89
N TYR A 483 12.77 -11.52 -23.09
CA TYR A 483 12.21 -12.86 -23.18
C TYR A 483 12.74 -13.73 -22.06
N GLN A 484 11.89 -14.60 -21.53
CA GLN A 484 12.29 -15.66 -20.61
C GLN A 484 12.27 -16.98 -21.37
N VAL A 485 13.41 -17.67 -21.40
CA VAL A 485 13.54 -18.99 -22.02
C VAL A 485 13.78 -20.02 -20.93
N PRO A 486 12.84 -20.94 -20.68
CA PRO A 486 13.03 -21.99 -19.69
C PRO A 486 14.04 -23.03 -20.20
N GLY A 487 14.72 -23.68 -19.27
CA GLY A 487 15.58 -24.82 -19.51
C GLY A 487 15.55 -25.79 -18.33
N ARG A 488 16.14 -26.97 -18.54
CA ARG A 488 16.27 -27.98 -17.49
C ARG A 488 17.67 -28.58 -17.49
N THR A 489 18.30 -28.67 -16.31
CA THR A 489 19.61 -29.29 -16.17
C THR A 489 19.52 -30.81 -16.29
N ALA A 490 20.65 -31.47 -16.55
CA ALA A 490 20.73 -32.94 -16.57
C ALA A 490 20.34 -33.60 -15.23
N ALA A 491 20.44 -32.87 -14.11
CA ALA A 491 19.99 -33.32 -12.79
C ALA A 491 18.48 -33.09 -12.55
N GLY A 492 17.76 -32.56 -13.54
CA GLY A 492 16.32 -32.32 -13.47
C GLY A 492 15.92 -30.98 -12.83
N ARG A 493 16.86 -30.02 -12.74
CA ARG A 493 16.59 -28.71 -12.14
C ARG A 493 16.06 -27.74 -13.19
N ASP A 494 15.02 -27.00 -12.87
CA ASP A 494 14.50 -25.97 -13.74
C ASP A 494 15.39 -24.72 -13.67
N VAL A 495 15.69 -24.14 -14.82
CA VAL A 495 16.49 -22.91 -14.98
C VAL A 495 15.79 -22.00 -15.98
N SER A 496 16.09 -20.70 -15.93
CA SER A 496 15.57 -19.73 -16.90
C SER A 496 16.69 -18.84 -17.39
N ALA A 497 16.66 -18.50 -18.68
CA ALA A 497 17.52 -17.51 -19.28
C ALA A 497 16.71 -16.26 -19.64
N THR A 498 17.21 -15.10 -19.23
CA THR A 498 16.72 -13.80 -19.69
C THR A 498 17.43 -13.44 -20.98
N VAL A 499 16.68 -13.21 -22.05
CA VAL A 499 17.21 -12.75 -23.35
C VAL A 499 16.65 -11.36 -23.63
N ALA A 500 17.50 -10.34 -23.60
CA ALA A 500 17.14 -8.98 -24.00
C ALA A 500 17.52 -8.76 -25.47
N VAL A 501 16.53 -8.59 -26.33
CA VAL A 501 16.73 -8.21 -27.74
C VAL A 501 16.54 -6.70 -27.85
N GLN A 502 17.62 -6.01 -28.20
CA GLN A 502 17.65 -4.56 -28.37
C GLN A 502 17.44 -4.19 -29.85
N PRO A 503 16.83 -3.03 -30.15
CA PRO A 503 16.76 -2.57 -31.54
C PRO A 503 18.17 -2.42 -32.11
N VAL A 504 18.33 -2.66 -33.42
CA VAL A 504 19.58 -2.35 -34.11
C VAL A 504 19.81 -0.84 -34.03
N ASN A 505 20.82 -0.45 -33.26
CA ASN A 505 21.25 0.93 -33.20
C ASN A 505 22.11 1.25 -34.43
N HIS A 506 21.66 2.22 -35.22
CA HIS A 506 22.35 2.63 -36.44
C HIS A 506 23.48 3.64 -36.21
N LEU A 507 23.70 4.07 -34.97
CA LEU A 507 24.84 4.90 -34.59
C LEU A 507 26.07 4.03 -34.30
N ALA A 508 27.23 4.49 -34.72
CA ALA A 508 28.52 3.93 -34.33
C ALA A 508 28.95 4.51 -32.97
N ASN A 509 29.51 3.66 -32.10
CA ASN A 509 29.97 4.02 -30.75
C ASN A 509 28.91 4.81 -29.92
N PRO A 510 27.67 4.31 -29.77
CA PRO A 510 26.56 5.05 -29.16
C PRO A 510 26.69 5.34 -27.66
N GLY A 511 27.44 4.50 -26.92
CA GLY A 511 27.79 4.69 -25.51
C GLY A 511 29.23 5.20 -25.30
N PHE A 512 29.90 5.66 -26.36
CA PHE A 512 31.24 6.28 -26.26
C PHE A 512 32.39 5.39 -25.73
N GLU A 513 32.17 4.08 -25.61
CA GLU A 513 33.14 3.11 -25.10
C GLU A 513 34.40 3.00 -25.96
N ASP A 514 34.25 2.98 -27.29
CA ASP A 514 35.36 2.76 -28.20
C ASP A 514 36.39 3.89 -28.14
N ALA A 515 37.68 3.54 -28.20
CA ALA A 515 38.77 4.49 -28.24
C ALA A 515 38.68 5.46 -29.44
N ASP A 516 38.07 4.99 -30.54
CA ASP A 516 37.71 5.84 -31.67
C ASP A 516 36.30 6.42 -31.47
N ALA A 517 36.21 7.72 -31.19
CA ALA A 517 34.97 8.48 -31.12
C ALA A 517 34.86 9.52 -32.26
N SER A 518 35.63 9.37 -33.34
CA SER A 518 35.71 10.37 -34.43
C SER A 518 34.41 10.52 -35.24
N MET A 519 33.51 9.55 -35.17
CA MET A 519 32.15 9.64 -35.72
C MET A 519 31.28 10.67 -35.00
N TRP A 520 31.59 10.95 -33.73
CA TRP A 520 30.91 11.96 -32.93
C TRP A 520 31.59 13.32 -33.07
N GLN A 521 30.85 14.30 -33.53
CA GLN A 521 31.30 15.67 -33.69
C GLN A 521 30.77 16.52 -32.54
N LEU A 522 31.66 16.85 -31.61
CA LEU A 522 31.39 17.77 -30.51
C LEU A 522 31.87 19.19 -30.88
N SER A 523 30.98 20.17 -30.74
CA SER A 523 31.26 21.59 -30.92
C SER A 523 30.72 22.41 -29.75
N GLY A 524 31.33 23.56 -29.47
CA GLY A 524 31.01 24.38 -28.29
C GLY A 524 31.97 24.14 -27.12
N THR A 525 31.51 24.40 -25.91
CA THR A 525 32.31 24.32 -24.66
C THR A 525 31.52 23.66 -23.55
N GLY A 526 32.21 23.15 -22.52
CA GLY A 526 31.60 22.63 -21.29
C GLY A 526 31.19 21.15 -21.35
N ALA A 527 31.46 20.44 -22.45
CA ALA A 527 31.26 18.99 -22.56
C ALA A 527 32.57 18.27 -22.90
N THR A 528 32.71 17.06 -22.37
CA THR A 528 33.86 16.17 -22.56
C THR A 528 33.37 14.82 -23.07
N LEU A 529 33.82 14.44 -24.26
CA LEU A 529 33.52 13.16 -24.87
C LEU A 529 34.42 12.06 -24.26
N ARG A 530 33.85 10.88 -23.98
CA ARG A 530 34.53 9.73 -23.35
C ARG A 530 35.05 10.00 -21.93
N ALA A 531 34.30 10.79 -21.17
CA ALA A 531 34.49 10.94 -19.74
C ALA A 531 34.31 9.58 -19.04
N THR A 532 34.90 9.41 -17.85
CA THR A 532 34.64 8.24 -16.98
C THR A 532 33.60 8.55 -15.92
N ASP A 533 33.04 9.75 -15.98
CA ASP A 533 32.13 10.33 -15.01
C ASP A 533 30.71 9.84 -15.29
N ASP A 534 30.14 9.17 -14.29
CA ASP A 534 28.77 8.67 -14.18
C ASP A 534 28.16 8.04 -15.46
N PRO A 535 28.84 7.10 -16.15
CA PRO A 535 28.25 6.39 -17.28
C PRO A 535 26.98 5.64 -16.85
N ARG A 536 25.97 5.60 -17.73
CA ARG A 536 24.75 4.81 -17.52
C ARG A 536 25.04 3.33 -17.72
N THR A 537 25.75 3.04 -18.80
CA THR A 537 26.25 1.70 -19.11
C THR A 537 27.73 1.77 -19.47
N GLY A 538 28.46 0.68 -19.22
CA GLY A 538 29.89 0.64 -19.53
C GLY A 538 30.77 1.54 -18.63
N GLU A 539 31.85 2.06 -19.19
CA GLU A 539 32.89 2.84 -18.49
C GLU A 539 33.03 4.27 -19.03
N ARG A 540 32.31 4.64 -20.10
CA ARG A 540 32.49 5.90 -20.82
C ARG A 540 31.17 6.61 -21.07
N SER A 541 31.24 7.93 -21.10
CA SER A 541 30.06 8.77 -21.35
C SER A 541 30.46 10.10 -22.02
N THR A 542 29.46 10.93 -22.35
CA THR A 542 29.70 12.36 -22.56
C THR A 542 29.27 13.14 -21.32
N HIS A 543 30.21 13.63 -20.53
CA HIS A 543 29.94 14.41 -19.32
C HIS A 543 30.07 15.92 -19.60
N PHE A 544 29.22 16.74 -18.99
CA PHE A 544 29.24 18.20 -19.14
C PHE A 544 29.15 18.92 -17.79
N TYR A 545 29.96 19.97 -17.66
CA TYR A 545 30.01 20.90 -16.53
C TYR A 545 30.84 22.14 -16.89
N SER A 546 30.49 23.31 -16.32
CA SER A 546 31.32 24.52 -16.40
C SER A 546 30.93 25.57 -15.35
N ASP A 547 31.93 26.26 -14.79
CA ASP A 547 31.77 27.43 -13.88
C ASP A 547 31.24 28.70 -14.59
N SER A 548 30.97 28.63 -15.89
CA SER A 548 30.44 29.71 -16.72
C SER A 548 29.39 29.16 -17.68
N ALA A 549 28.39 29.97 -18.03
CA ALA A 549 27.37 29.58 -19.00
C ALA A 549 27.99 29.05 -20.29
N PHE A 550 27.46 27.94 -20.78
CA PHE A 550 28.06 27.16 -21.85
C PHE A 550 27.00 26.59 -22.79
N ALA A 551 27.42 26.25 -24.00
CA ALA A 551 26.58 25.59 -24.98
C ALA A 551 27.42 24.63 -25.79
N PHE A 552 26.83 23.49 -26.13
CA PHE A 552 27.47 22.49 -26.98
C PHE A 552 26.46 21.82 -27.90
N THR A 553 26.99 21.27 -28.99
CA THR A 553 26.27 20.35 -29.87
C THR A 553 27.13 19.12 -30.08
N LEU A 554 26.60 17.96 -29.72
CA LEU A 554 27.14 16.65 -30.01
C LEU A 554 26.30 16.03 -31.11
N HIS A 555 26.89 15.58 -32.22
CA HIS A 555 26.11 14.95 -33.29
C HIS A 555 26.87 13.86 -34.04
N GLN A 556 26.11 12.96 -34.67
CA GLN A 556 26.59 11.94 -35.59
C GLN A 556 25.68 11.88 -36.81
N GLN A 557 26.29 11.74 -37.99
CA GLN A 557 25.58 11.57 -39.26
C GLN A 557 25.73 10.14 -39.77
N VAL A 558 24.61 9.53 -40.15
CA VAL A 558 24.49 8.19 -40.70
C VAL A 558 23.98 8.27 -42.14
N THR A 559 24.51 7.43 -43.02
CA THR A 559 24.07 7.34 -44.42
C THR A 559 23.79 5.89 -44.79
N GLY A 560 22.97 5.66 -45.82
CA GLY A 560 22.68 4.30 -46.32
C GLY A 560 21.63 3.54 -45.52
N LEU A 561 20.81 4.23 -44.71
CA LEU A 561 19.66 3.63 -44.05
C LEU A 561 18.60 3.20 -45.07
N ALA A 562 17.88 2.12 -44.74
CA ALA A 562 16.75 1.68 -45.54
C ALA A 562 15.62 2.73 -45.49
N PRO A 563 14.80 2.87 -46.54
CA PRO A 563 13.65 3.76 -46.49
C PRO A 563 12.66 3.31 -45.39
N GLY A 564 12.26 4.22 -44.51
CA GLY A 564 11.42 3.88 -43.35
C GLY A 564 11.16 5.07 -42.42
N LEU A 565 10.47 4.82 -41.31
CA LEU A 565 10.33 5.77 -40.20
C LEU A 565 11.41 5.45 -39.16
N TYR A 566 12.09 6.48 -38.67
CA TYR A 566 13.16 6.36 -37.67
C TYR A 566 12.92 7.33 -36.52
N GLU A 567 13.39 6.96 -35.34
CA GLU A 567 13.39 7.80 -34.15
C GLU A 567 14.76 7.74 -33.47
N ALA A 568 15.06 8.76 -32.67
CA ALA A 568 16.27 8.83 -31.88
C ALA A 568 15.95 9.06 -30.41
N SER A 569 16.75 8.46 -29.54
CA SER A 569 16.71 8.68 -28.09
C SER A 569 18.13 8.74 -27.54
N ALA A 570 18.29 9.23 -26.33
CA ALA A 570 19.51 9.04 -25.54
C ALA A 570 19.13 9.10 -24.07
N SER A 571 20.02 8.65 -23.20
CA SER A 571 19.86 8.81 -21.75
C SER A 571 20.67 10.00 -21.26
N LEU A 572 20.05 10.83 -20.41
CA LEU A 572 20.73 11.94 -19.75
C LEU A 572 20.35 11.97 -18.28
N GLN A 573 21.34 12.18 -17.40
CA GLN A 573 21.13 12.64 -16.03
C GLN A 573 21.80 14.01 -15.87
N GLY A 574 21.39 14.78 -14.86
CA GLY A 574 21.96 16.10 -14.59
C GLY A 574 21.02 16.97 -13.79
N ASP A 575 21.49 18.16 -13.43
CA ASP A 575 20.71 19.19 -12.71
C ASP A 575 21.34 20.58 -12.97
N GLY A 576 20.70 21.64 -12.47
CA GLY A 576 21.22 23.01 -12.42
C GLY A 576 20.93 23.83 -13.68
N GLU A 577 20.02 23.39 -14.55
CA GLU A 577 19.63 24.09 -15.77
C GLU A 577 18.80 25.36 -15.51
N GLY A 578 18.04 25.38 -14.41
CA GLY A 578 17.12 26.45 -14.05
C GLY A 578 16.11 26.80 -15.16
N ASP A 579 15.38 27.92 -15.01
CA ASP A 579 14.28 28.31 -15.91
C ASP A 579 14.69 28.59 -17.37
N THR A 580 15.99 28.65 -17.68
CA THR A 580 16.50 29.08 -19.00
C THR A 580 17.41 28.08 -19.68
N GLY A 581 17.88 27.06 -18.95
CA GLY A 581 18.70 26.00 -19.51
C GLY A 581 17.86 25.08 -20.38
N THR A 582 18.44 24.60 -21.48
CA THR A 582 17.76 23.67 -22.38
C THR A 582 18.73 22.61 -22.85
N VAL A 583 18.28 21.36 -22.86
CA VAL A 583 18.97 20.25 -23.53
C VAL A 583 17.93 19.48 -24.33
N SER A 584 18.21 19.17 -25.60
CA SER A 584 17.31 18.39 -26.43
C SER A 584 18.05 17.50 -27.41
N ILE A 585 17.45 16.36 -27.73
CA ILE A 585 17.85 15.49 -28.83
C ILE A 585 17.02 15.82 -30.07
N THR A 586 17.66 15.84 -31.24
CA THR A 586 17.06 16.12 -32.54
C THR A 586 17.47 15.05 -33.55
N LEU A 587 16.49 14.56 -34.31
CA LEU A 587 16.67 13.69 -35.48
C LEU A 587 16.32 14.48 -36.74
N SER A 588 17.18 14.47 -37.76
CA SER A 588 16.96 15.23 -39.00
C SER A 588 17.46 14.50 -40.24
N THR A 589 16.86 14.80 -41.42
CA THR A 589 17.26 14.20 -42.71
C THR A 589 17.65 15.24 -43.77
N GLU A 590 18.62 14.89 -44.62
CA GLU A 590 19.03 15.69 -45.79
C GLU A 590 19.05 14.84 -47.08
N PRO A 591 18.61 15.37 -48.25
CA PRO A 591 18.11 16.74 -48.47
C PRO A 591 16.62 16.93 -48.07
N GLY A 592 15.98 15.90 -47.50
CA GLY A 592 14.55 15.89 -47.18
C GLY A 592 14.08 16.96 -46.19
N GLY A 593 14.97 17.51 -45.35
CA GLY A 593 14.72 18.62 -44.44
C GLY A 593 13.70 18.32 -43.33
N LYS A 594 13.36 17.05 -43.10
CA LYS A 594 12.45 16.64 -42.01
C LYS A 594 13.24 16.59 -40.72
N ALA A 595 12.64 17.04 -39.62
CA ALA A 595 13.24 16.95 -38.31
C ALA A 595 12.20 16.75 -37.20
N ALA A 596 12.60 16.10 -36.12
CA ALA A 596 11.87 15.98 -34.88
C ALA A 596 12.83 16.17 -33.71
N ALA A 597 12.33 16.69 -32.59
CA ALA A 597 13.13 16.92 -31.39
C ALA A 597 12.35 16.53 -30.14
N ALA A 598 13.07 16.16 -29.09
CA ALA A 598 12.52 15.91 -27.76
C ALA A 598 13.44 16.54 -26.69
N PRO A 599 12.87 17.24 -25.69
CA PRO A 599 13.66 17.82 -24.60
C PRO A 599 14.09 16.73 -23.62
N PHE A 600 15.25 16.92 -22.99
CA PHE A 600 15.63 16.18 -21.78
C PHE A 600 15.10 16.89 -20.55
N ALA A 601 14.81 16.11 -19.52
CA ALA A 601 14.72 16.59 -18.15
C ALA A 601 16.08 16.38 -17.45
N LEU A 602 16.40 17.26 -16.50
CA LEU A 602 17.60 17.20 -15.67
C LEU A 602 17.12 17.01 -14.23
N ASP A 603 16.78 15.76 -13.87
CA ASP A 603 16.05 15.44 -12.65
C ASP A 603 16.96 14.96 -11.50
N GLY A 604 18.24 15.34 -11.54
CA GLY A 604 19.24 14.98 -10.52
C GLY A 604 20.07 13.75 -10.85
N TRP A 605 20.94 13.39 -9.89
CA TRP A 605 21.87 12.28 -10.03
C TRP A 605 21.15 10.92 -9.97
N ARG A 606 21.53 10.02 -10.88
CA ARG A 606 20.91 8.72 -11.17
C ARG A 606 19.44 8.75 -11.61
N ASN A 607 18.85 9.92 -11.78
CA ASN A 607 17.53 10.07 -12.35
C ASN A 607 17.64 10.32 -13.86
N TRP A 608 17.58 9.24 -14.64
CA TRP A 608 17.86 9.28 -16.07
C TRP A 608 16.63 9.62 -16.91
N SER A 609 16.68 10.76 -17.60
CA SER A 609 15.75 11.17 -18.64
C SER A 609 16.12 10.50 -19.99
N THR A 610 15.22 9.69 -20.55
CA THR A 610 15.42 9.01 -21.85
C THR A 610 14.36 9.40 -22.90
N PRO A 611 14.33 10.67 -23.36
CA PRO A 611 13.32 11.14 -24.31
C PRO A 611 13.55 10.54 -25.70
N THR A 612 12.45 10.28 -26.41
CA THR A 612 12.48 9.80 -27.80
C THR A 612 11.88 10.86 -28.73
N THR A 613 12.56 11.17 -29.84
CA THR A 613 12.05 12.09 -30.86
C THR A 613 10.80 11.53 -31.53
N GLY A 614 9.93 12.39 -32.06
CA GLY A 614 8.89 11.93 -32.99
C GLY A 614 9.48 11.24 -34.25
N ALA A 615 8.72 10.33 -34.84
CA ALA A 615 9.12 9.57 -36.03
C ALA A 615 9.44 10.46 -37.24
N VAL A 616 10.61 10.23 -37.87
CA VAL A 616 11.06 10.92 -39.08
C VAL A 616 11.17 9.95 -40.25
N ALA A 617 10.50 10.29 -41.36
CA ALA A 617 10.53 9.48 -42.58
C ALA A 617 11.82 9.69 -43.39
N VAL A 618 12.64 8.65 -43.49
CA VAL A 618 13.90 8.57 -44.24
C VAL A 618 13.64 7.98 -45.62
N ALA A 619 14.06 8.68 -46.68
CA ALA A 619 13.99 8.18 -48.06
C ALA A 619 15.31 7.51 -48.48
N SER A 620 15.25 6.72 -49.56
CA SER A 620 16.44 6.06 -50.12
C SER A 620 17.52 7.08 -50.49
N GLY A 621 18.67 7.01 -49.82
CA GLY A 621 19.81 7.88 -50.06
C GLY A 621 19.83 9.18 -49.24
N ASP A 622 18.87 9.38 -48.33
CA ASP A 622 18.94 10.45 -47.34
C ASP A 622 20.11 10.21 -46.36
N ALA A 623 20.76 11.30 -45.94
CA ALA A 623 21.63 11.33 -44.77
C ALA A 623 20.79 11.68 -43.53
N VAL A 624 21.05 11.02 -42.41
CA VAL A 624 20.32 11.19 -41.15
C VAL A 624 21.27 11.67 -40.07
N THR A 625 20.93 12.74 -39.38
CA THR A 625 21.75 13.31 -38.31
C THR A 625 21.00 13.24 -36.99
N VAL A 626 21.61 12.61 -35.99
CA VAL A 626 21.21 12.68 -34.58
C VAL A 626 22.08 13.72 -33.90
N ALA A 627 21.48 14.70 -33.25
CA ALA A 627 22.18 15.78 -32.56
C ALA A 627 21.59 16.04 -31.18
N ILE A 628 22.44 16.17 -30.17
CA ILE A 628 22.09 16.64 -28.82
C ILE A 628 22.64 18.05 -28.69
N THR A 629 21.77 18.99 -28.35
CA THR A 629 22.12 20.42 -28.22
C THR A 629 21.78 20.91 -26.84
N ALA A 630 22.74 21.56 -26.19
CA ALA A 630 22.59 22.13 -24.86
C ALA A 630 22.93 23.62 -24.86
N THR A 631 22.17 24.40 -24.11
CA THR A 631 22.50 25.78 -23.70
C THR A 631 22.17 25.89 -22.22
N LEU A 632 23.20 26.01 -21.38
CA LEU A 632 23.11 25.81 -19.94
C LEU A 632 23.78 26.96 -19.16
N PRO A 633 23.25 27.32 -17.97
CA PRO A 633 23.88 28.30 -17.09
C PRO A 633 25.16 27.74 -16.44
N ALA A 634 25.88 28.60 -15.71
CA ALA A 634 27.03 28.17 -14.91
C ALA A 634 26.59 27.22 -13.78
N GLY A 635 27.36 26.16 -13.55
CA GLY A 635 27.09 25.17 -12.49
C GLY A 635 26.14 24.03 -12.88
N ALA A 636 25.44 24.14 -14.02
CA ALA A 636 24.70 23.03 -14.58
C ALA A 636 25.66 21.89 -14.93
N TRP A 637 25.25 20.67 -14.60
CA TRP A 637 26.06 19.48 -14.82
C TRP A 637 25.19 18.34 -15.37
N GLY A 638 25.81 17.36 -16.01
CA GLY A 638 25.10 16.16 -16.41
C GLY A 638 25.93 15.22 -17.27
N THR A 639 25.36 14.05 -17.53
CA THR A 639 25.99 12.98 -18.29
C THR A 639 25.02 12.45 -19.34
N ILE A 640 25.49 12.35 -20.59
CA ILE A 640 24.79 11.76 -21.72
C ILE A 640 25.40 10.40 -22.02
N ASP A 641 24.54 9.40 -22.22
CA ASP A 641 24.92 8.04 -22.57
C ASP A 641 23.84 7.34 -23.41
N ASP A 642 24.16 6.15 -23.94
CA ASP A 642 23.23 5.27 -24.66
C ASP A 642 22.43 5.97 -25.78
N VAL A 643 23.11 6.65 -26.72
CA VAL A 643 22.41 7.33 -27.82
C VAL A 643 21.92 6.32 -28.86
N VAL A 644 20.63 6.33 -29.19
CA VAL A 644 20.00 5.38 -30.10
C VAL A 644 19.46 6.07 -31.35
N LEU A 645 19.70 5.46 -32.52
CA LEU A 645 18.95 5.69 -33.75
C LEU A 645 18.37 4.35 -34.23
N ALA A 646 17.06 4.20 -34.18
CA ALA A 646 16.38 2.95 -34.51
C ALA A 646 15.20 3.20 -35.46
N PRO A 647 14.80 2.20 -36.28
CA PRO A 647 13.53 2.27 -36.99
C PRO A 647 12.37 2.27 -35.99
N VAL A 648 11.29 2.99 -36.32
CA VAL A 648 10.07 2.99 -35.51
C VAL A 648 9.42 1.61 -35.61
N ALA A 649 9.14 1.00 -34.46
CA ALA A 649 8.50 -0.30 -34.39
C ALA A 649 7.12 -0.28 -35.06
N GLU A 650 6.84 -1.25 -35.94
CA GLU A 650 5.50 -1.42 -36.50
C GLU A 650 4.52 -1.90 -35.42
N ALA A 651 3.23 -1.61 -35.59
CA ALA A 651 2.22 -2.16 -34.69
C ALA A 651 2.15 -3.69 -34.83
N GLY A 652 2.34 -4.41 -33.72
CA GLY A 652 2.23 -5.87 -33.67
C GLY A 652 0.84 -6.39 -34.07
N ALA A 653 0.78 -7.67 -34.41
CA ALA A 653 -0.48 -8.35 -34.68
C ALA A 653 -1.35 -8.50 -33.41
N ASP A 654 -2.66 -8.68 -33.60
CA ASP A 654 -3.59 -8.96 -32.49
C ASP A 654 -3.27 -10.31 -31.83
N THR A 655 -2.94 -10.27 -30.55
CA THR A 655 -2.56 -11.41 -29.71
C THR A 655 -3.69 -11.92 -28.81
N ALA A 656 -4.90 -11.38 -28.90
CA ALA A 656 -6.02 -11.73 -28.00
C ALA A 656 -6.31 -13.25 -27.98
N ALA A 657 -6.30 -13.90 -29.15
CA ALA A 657 -6.54 -15.35 -29.24
C ALA A 657 -5.42 -16.18 -28.58
N LEU A 658 -4.16 -15.78 -28.77
CA LEU A 658 -3.01 -16.43 -28.15
C LEU A 658 -3.05 -16.29 -26.63
N ARG A 659 -3.34 -15.08 -26.11
CA ARG A 659 -3.49 -14.84 -24.67
C ARG A 659 -4.61 -15.68 -24.06
N ALA A 660 -5.77 -15.75 -24.72
CA ALA A 660 -6.88 -16.59 -24.26
C ALA A 660 -6.52 -18.08 -24.22
N THR A 661 -5.75 -18.55 -25.21
CA THR A 661 -5.29 -19.95 -25.27
C THR A 661 -4.22 -20.24 -24.20
N ALA A 662 -3.30 -19.31 -23.96
CA ALA A 662 -2.31 -19.38 -22.88
C ALA A 662 -2.98 -19.46 -21.50
N ALA A 663 -3.97 -18.60 -21.24
CA ALA A 663 -4.73 -18.65 -20.00
C ALA A 663 -5.45 -19.99 -19.81
N ARG A 664 -5.97 -20.58 -20.90
CA ARG A 664 -6.56 -21.93 -20.84
C ARG A 664 -5.51 -22.99 -20.51
N ALA A 665 -4.32 -22.93 -21.11
CA ALA A 665 -3.23 -23.86 -20.80
C ALA A 665 -2.79 -23.78 -19.34
N ASP A 666 -2.67 -22.56 -18.80
CA ASP A 666 -2.24 -22.31 -17.42
C ASP A 666 -3.25 -22.84 -16.39
N ALA A 667 -4.54 -22.89 -16.75
CA ALA A 667 -5.61 -23.40 -15.90
C ALA A 667 -5.74 -24.94 -15.87
N ILE A 668 -4.91 -25.67 -16.64
CA ILE A 668 -4.97 -27.14 -16.70
C ILE A 668 -4.30 -27.75 -15.47
N ASP A 669 -5.02 -28.63 -14.76
CA ASP A 669 -4.44 -29.47 -13.71
C ASP A 669 -3.48 -30.48 -14.35
N ARG A 670 -2.17 -30.24 -14.21
CA ARG A 670 -1.13 -31.08 -14.81
C ARG A 670 -1.02 -32.46 -14.16
N SER A 671 -1.50 -32.63 -12.92
CA SER A 671 -1.29 -33.86 -12.13
C SER A 671 -2.02 -35.08 -12.67
N VAL A 672 -3.01 -34.86 -13.54
CA VAL A 672 -3.90 -35.91 -14.06
C VAL A 672 -3.49 -36.38 -15.45
N TYR A 673 -2.51 -35.72 -16.06
CA TYR A 673 -1.98 -36.04 -17.37
C TYR A 673 -0.61 -36.72 -17.28
N THR A 674 -0.23 -37.44 -18.33
CA THR A 674 1.09 -38.06 -18.41
C THR A 674 2.17 -36.98 -18.49
N GLU A 675 3.29 -37.21 -17.81
CA GLU A 675 4.46 -36.31 -17.83
C GLU A 675 4.91 -35.97 -19.25
N ALA A 676 4.85 -36.94 -20.18
CA ALA A 676 5.20 -36.72 -21.58
C ALA A 676 4.27 -35.73 -22.28
N SER A 677 2.96 -35.81 -22.06
CA SER A 677 2.00 -34.89 -22.69
C SER A 677 2.03 -33.49 -22.05
N VAL A 678 2.31 -33.40 -20.74
CA VAL A 678 2.52 -32.13 -20.04
C VAL A 678 3.78 -31.42 -20.53
N ALA A 679 4.88 -32.15 -20.73
CA ALA A 679 6.11 -31.57 -21.28
C ALA A 679 5.89 -30.92 -22.65
N VAL A 680 5.04 -31.51 -23.51
CA VAL A 680 4.67 -30.91 -24.81
C VAL A 680 3.83 -29.65 -24.64
N LEU A 681 2.92 -29.62 -23.65
CA LEU A 681 2.14 -28.43 -23.31
C LEU A 681 3.03 -27.30 -22.80
N ASP A 682 3.94 -27.59 -21.86
CA ASP A 682 4.83 -26.60 -21.27
C ASP A 682 5.78 -26.01 -22.32
N GLU A 683 6.29 -26.82 -23.26
CA GLU A 683 7.07 -26.34 -24.42
C GLU A 683 6.25 -25.39 -25.31
N ALA A 684 5.01 -25.78 -25.67
CA ALA A 684 4.14 -24.92 -26.47
C ALA A 684 3.77 -23.62 -25.73
N ARG A 685 3.65 -23.67 -24.39
CA ARG A 685 3.35 -22.53 -23.54
C ARG A 685 4.55 -21.57 -23.41
N ALA A 686 5.77 -22.10 -23.36
CA ALA A 686 7.00 -21.32 -23.39
C ALA A 686 7.13 -20.55 -24.72
N ILE A 687 6.87 -21.22 -25.86
CA ILE A 687 6.83 -20.57 -27.18
C ILE A 687 5.76 -19.46 -27.21
N ALA A 688 4.56 -19.71 -26.69
CA ALA A 688 3.51 -18.70 -26.61
C ALA A 688 3.93 -17.50 -25.74
N ALA A 689 4.64 -17.75 -24.63
CA ALA A 689 5.17 -16.68 -23.77
C ALA A 689 6.13 -15.77 -24.53
N VAL A 690 7.08 -16.36 -25.27
CA VAL A 690 8.05 -15.61 -26.08
C VAL A 690 7.35 -14.76 -27.14
N VAL A 691 6.39 -15.32 -27.87
CA VAL A 691 5.65 -14.55 -28.89
C VAL A 691 4.80 -13.43 -28.27
N LEU A 692 4.27 -13.64 -27.06
CA LEU A 692 3.52 -12.60 -26.33
C LEU A 692 4.41 -11.50 -25.73
N ALA A 693 5.67 -11.81 -25.45
CA ALA A 693 6.65 -10.87 -24.90
C ALA A 693 7.26 -9.94 -25.96
N ALA A 694 7.16 -10.30 -27.24
CA ALA A 694 7.62 -9.45 -28.34
C ALA A 694 6.82 -8.14 -28.37
N SER A 695 7.51 -7.02 -28.59
CA SER A 695 6.88 -5.70 -28.69
C SER A 695 5.94 -5.58 -29.90
N ALA A 696 6.27 -6.27 -31.00
CA ALA A 696 5.51 -6.25 -32.24
C ALA A 696 5.50 -7.63 -32.94
N PRO A 697 4.82 -8.65 -32.39
CA PRO A 697 4.84 -10.00 -32.97
C PRO A 697 4.14 -10.03 -34.33
N THR A 698 4.71 -10.79 -35.28
CA THR A 698 4.12 -10.95 -36.61
C THR A 698 2.84 -11.81 -36.55
N ALA A 699 1.89 -11.55 -37.46
CA ALA A 699 0.64 -12.32 -37.53
C ALA A 699 0.86 -13.82 -37.75
N GLU A 700 1.93 -14.19 -38.49
CA GLU A 700 2.32 -15.58 -38.71
C GLU A 700 2.82 -16.26 -37.43
N ARG A 701 3.65 -15.57 -36.64
CA ARG A 701 4.13 -16.08 -35.34
C ARG A 701 2.98 -16.25 -34.36
N VAL A 702 2.09 -15.27 -34.24
CA VAL A 702 0.90 -15.35 -33.38
C VAL A 702 0.00 -16.52 -33.79
N ALA A 703 -0.30 -16.66 -35.08
CA ALA A 703 -1.13 -17.76 -35.58
C ALA A 703 -0.50 -19.13 -35.33
N SER A 704 0.81 -19.26 -35.59
CA SER A 704 1.53 -20.53 -35.43
C SER A 704 1.68 -20.94 -33.96
N ALA A 705 1.99 -19.99 -33.07
CA ALA A 705 2.03 -20.25 -31.63
C ALA A 705 0.65 -20.61 -31.08
N THR A 706 -0.41 -19.92 -31.53
CA THR A 706 -1.79 -20.22 -31.13
C THR A 706 -2.18 -21.64 -31.55
N ALA A 707 -1.89 -22.03 -32.79
CA ALA A 707 -2.15 -23.38 -33.29
C ALA A 707 -1.37 -24.43 -32.51
N ARG A 708 -0.06 -24.23 -32.30
CA ARG A 708 0.80 -25.18 -31.56
C ARG A 708 0.31 -25.38 -30.13
N LEU A 709 -0.04 -24.31 -29.43
CA LEU A 709 -0.57 -24.40 -28.07
C LEU A 709 -1.95 -25.06 -28.03
N THR A 710 -2.82 -24.76 -29.00
CA THR A 710 -4.13 -25.42 -29.12
C THR A 710 -3.99 -26.92 -29.34
N ASP A 711 -3.08 -27.33 -30.23
CA ASP A 711 -2.80 -28.73 -30.54
C ASP A 711 -2.19 -29.45 -29.33
N ALA A 712 -1.29 -28.80 -28.58
CA ALA A 712 -0.71 -29.36 -27.37
C ALA A 712 -1.78 -29.60 -26.28
N ILE A 713 -2.69 -28.64 -26.06
CA ILE A 713 -3.84 -28.83 -25.15
C ILE A 713 -4.71 -30.00 -25.61
N ALA A 714 -4.97 -30.12 -26.92
CA ALA A 714 -5.79 -31.20 -27.47
C ALA A 714 -5.10 -32.59 -27.42
N ALA A 715 -3.78 -32.63 -27.35
CA ALA A 715 -2.97 -33.85 -27.31
C ALA A 715 -2.64 -34.34 -25.89
N LEU A 716 -3.17 -33.69 -24.85
CA LEU A 716 -2.99 -34.12 -23.47
C LEU A 716 -3.53 -35.54 -23.23
N GLU A 717 -2.72 -36.40 -22.60
CA GLU A 717 -3.04 -37.80 -22.34
C GLU A 717 -3.21 -38.04 -20.84
N LEU A 718 -4.32 -38.64 -20.41
CA LEU A 718 -4.56 -38.91 -19.00
C LEU A 718 -3.58 -39.97 -18.44
N ALA A 719 -3.04 -39.72 -17.24
CA ALA A 719 -2.22 -40.67 -16.50
C ALA A 719 -3.06 -41.76 -15.79
N GLY A 720 -4.40 -41.69 -15.87
CA GLY A 720 -5.34 -42.61 -15.21
C GLY A 720 -6.80 -42.39 -15.64
N GLU A 721 -7.75 -42.72 -14.76
CA GLU A 721 -9.16 -42.38 -14.98
C GLU A 721 -9.37 -40.86 -14.85
N ALA A 722 -10.25 -40.31 -15.69
CA ALA A 722 -10.58 -38.89 -15.66
C ALA A 722 -11.10 -38.49 -14.27
N PRO A 723 -10.52 -37.46 -13.64
CA PRO A 723 -11.05 -36.92 -12.39
C PRO A 723 -12.51 -36.46 -12.55
N PRO A 724 -13.32 -36.53 -11.49
CA PRO A 724 -14.64 -35.94 -11.52
C PRO A 724 -14.52 -34.41 -11.74
N PRO A 725 -15.44 -33.82 -12.51
CA PRO A 725 -15.48 -32.37 -12.72
C PRO A 725 -15.62 -31.61 -11.40
N THR A 726 -15.03 -30.41 -11.35
CA THR A 726 -15.08 -29.51 -10.19
C THR A 726 -16.20 -28.48 -10.36
N VAL A 727 -16.84 -28.09 -9.26
CA VAL A 727 -17.89 -27.06 -9.24
C VAL A 727 -17.34 -25.83 -8.54
N ALA A 728 -17.28 -24.70 -9.23
CA ALA A 728 -16.85 -23.44 -8.61
C ALA A 728 -17.90 -22.99 -7.55
N PRO A 729 -17.47 -22.53 -6.37
CA PRO A 729 -18.39 -21.94 -5.40
C PRO A 729 -19.07 -20.69 -5.98
N ALA A 730 -20.38 -20.57 -5.82
CA ALA A 730 -21.12 -19.36 -6.15
C ALA A 730 -20.92 -18.31 -5.05
N THR A 731 -20.31 -17.17 -5.36
CA THR A 731 -20.13 -16.07 -4.39
C THR A 731 -21.20 -15.00 -4.59
N LEU A 732 -21.84 -14.54 -3.51
CA LEU A 732 -22.84 -13.47 -3.52
C LEU A 732 -22.55 -12.46 -2.41
N THR A 733 -22.61 -11.16 -2.72
CA THR A 733 -22.62 -10.11 -1.70
C THR A 733 -24.02 -9.50 -1.62
N VAL A 734 -24.63 -9.48 -0.44
CA VAL A 734 -26.04 -9.08 -0.25
C VAL A 734 -26.13 -8.06 0.89
N PRO A 735 -26.74 -6.88 0.71
CA PRO A 735 -26.99 -5.97 1.81
C PRO A 735 -27.90 -6.60 2.87
N ASP A 736 -27.65 -6.29 4.15
CA ASP A 736 -28.42 -6.82 5.26
C ASP A 736 -29.92 -6.50 5.10
N GLY A 737 -30.74 -7.56 5.14
CA GLY A 737 -32.19 -7.51 4.92
C GLY A 737 -32.66 -7.51 3.46
N ASP A 738 -31.79 -7.68 2.45
CA ASP A 738 -32.21 -7.97 1.07
C ASP A 738 -32.43 -9.48 0.85
N PRO A 739 -33.37 -9.89 -0.02
CA PRO A 739 -33.59 -11.30 -0.30
C PRO A 739 -32.42 -11.91 -1.07
N VAL A 740 -31.83 -12.98 -0.53
CA VAL A 740 -30.77 -13.74 -1.20
C VAL A 740 -31.34 -14.47 -2.41
N ARG A 741 -30.86 -14.11 -3.60
CA ARG A 741 -31.20 -14.79 -4.85
C ARG A 741 -30.03 -15.64 -5.30
N LEU A 742 -30.03 -16.90 -4.88
CA LEU A 742 -29.03 -17.86 -5.30
C LEU A 742 -29.09 -18.08 -6.82
N PRO A 743 -27.93 -18.27 -7.48
CA PRO A 743 -27.91 -18.47 -8.92
C PRO A 743 -28.60 -19.80 -9.28
N ALA A 744 -29.33 -19.80 -10.40
CA ALA A 744 -30.01 -20.99 -10.90
C ALA A 744 -29.04 -22.00 -11.53
N THR A 745 -27.82 -21.58 -11.84
CA THR A 745 -26.75 -22.41 -12.42
C THR A 745 -25.42 -22.15 -11.72
N VAL A 746 -24.55 -23.15 -11.68
CA VAL A 746 -23.15 -23.04 -11.25
C VAL A 746 -22.23 -23.53 -12.34
N ARG A 747 -21.00 -22.99 -12.37
CA ARG A 747 -20.02 -23.39 -13.37
C ARG A 747 -19.35 -24.70 -12.96
N VAL A 748 -19.51 -25.70 -13.81
CA VAL A 748 -18.89 -27.02 -13.68
C VAL A 748 -17.76 -27.10 -14.69
N THR A 749 -16.55 -27.33 -14.20
CA THR A 749 -15.34 -27.43 -15.02
C THR A 749 -14.87 -28.89 -15.05
N ALA A 750 -14.82 -29.48 -16.23
CA ALA A 750 -14.26 -30.80 -16.45
C ALA A 750 -12.72 -30.77 -16.37
N TYR A 751 -12.11 -31.96 -16.26
CA TYR A 751 -10.66 -32.12 -16.15
C TYR A 751 -9.86 -31.56 -17.35
N ASP A 752 -10.51 -31.41 -18.51
CA ASP A 752 -9.94 -30.85 -19.75
C ASP A 752 -10.09 -29.32 -19.86
N GLY A 753 -10.53 -28.68 -18.77
CA GLY A 753 -10.78 -27.25 -18.68
C GLY A 753 -12.05 -26.80 -19.39
N THR A 754 -12.83 -27.71 -19.99
CA THR A 754 -14.14 -27.34 -20.54
C THR A 754 -15.09 -27.02 -19.40
N ALA A 755 -15.72 -25.85 -19.47
CA ALA A 755 -16.63 -25.41 -18.43
C ALA A 755 -18.03 -25.20 -18.99
N THR A 756 -19.02 -25.74 -18.29
CA THR A 756 -20.44 -25.65 -18.62
C THR A 756 -21.21 -25.10 -17.43
N ASP A 757 -22.26 -24.34 -17.70
CA ASP A 757 -23.16 -23.87 -16.65
C ASP A 757 -24.24 -24.94 -16.45
N GLU A 758 -24.27 -25.56 -15.29
CA GLU A 758 -25.26 -26.57 -14.94
C GLU A 758 -26.29 -26.00 -13.99
N ALA A 759 -27.56 -26.40 -14.17
CA ALA A 759 -28.61 -26.08 -13.21
C ALA A 759 -28.28 -26.68 -11.84
N VAL A 760 -28.50 -25.90 -10.77
CA VAL A 760 -28.24 -26.32 -9.39
C VAL A 760 -29.53 -26.32 -8.58
N ALA A 761 -29.73 -27.38 -7.81
CA ALA A 761 -30.75 -27.48 -6.78
C ALA A 761 -30.09 -27.21 -5.43
N TRP A 762 -30.28 -26.02 -4.88
CA TRP A 762 -29.78 -25.65 -3.56
C TRP A 762 -30.54 -26.40 -2.46
N THR A 763 -29.84 -26.84 -1.42
CA THR A 763 -30.45 -27.57 -0.31
C THR A 763 -30.98 -26.59 0.73
N GLY A 764 -32.31 -26.59 0.94
CA GLY A 764 -32.99 -25.72 1.90
C GLY A 764 -33.44 -24.37 1.34
N GLU A 765 -34.16 -23.61 2.15
CA GLU A 765 -34.40 -22.18 1.90
C GLU A 765 -33.14 -21.39 2.29
N ALA A 766 -32.85 -20.29 1.58
CA ALA A 766 -31.73 -19.42 1.95
C ALA A 766 -31.86 -19.06 3.44
N PRO A 767 -30.78 -19.21 4.26
CA PRO A 767 -30.88 -18.99 5.69
C PRO A 767 -31.44 -17.59 5.97
N ALA A 768 -32.28 -17.47 6.98
CA ALA A 768 -32.71 -16.16 7.49
C ALA A 768 -31.47 -15.46 8.05
N ILE A 769 -30.85 -14.61 7.23
CA ILE A 769 -29.66 -13.84 7.58
C ILE A 769 -29.99 -12.97 8.80
N SER A 770 -29.25 -13.18 9.88
CA SER A 770 -29.45 -12.50 11.17
C SER A 770 -28.50 -11.30 11.35
N GLY A 771 -27.96 -10.77 10.25
CA GLY A 771 -27.06 -9.63 10.21
C GLY A 771 -25.88 -9.80 9.24
N PRO A 772 -25.01 -8.80 9.16
CA PRO A 772 -23.78 -8.83 8.36
C PRO A 772 -22.86 -10.00 8.76
N GLY A 773 -22.19 -10.61 7.79
CA GLY A 773 -21.32 -11.77 8.01
C GLY A 773 -21.30 -12.72 6.80
N GLU A 774 -20.52 -13.80 6.89
CA GLU A 774 -20.43 -14.80 5.83
C GLU A 774 -21.30 -16.02 6.14
N TYR A 775 -22.04 -16.49 5.13
CA TYR A 775 -22.94 -17.64 5.20
C TYR A 775 -22.61 -18.61 4.07
N GLU A 776 -22.76 -19.91 4.31
CA GLU A 776 -22.58 -20.94 3.29
C GLU A 776 -23.86 -21.77 3.09
N LEU A 777 -24.18 -22.05 1.83
CA LEU A 777 -25.27 -22.95 1.45
C LEU A 777 -24.77 -24.01 0.47
N THR A 778 -25.14 -25.27 0.68
CA THR A 778 -24.76 -26.35 -0.23
C THR A 778 -25.88 -26.66 -1.23
N GLY A 779 -25.52 -27.17 -2.40
CA GLY A 779 -26.44 -27.53 -3.47
C GLY A 779 -25.97 -28.76 -4.25
N THR A 780 -26.78 -29.21 -5.20
CA THR A 780 -26.44 -30.32 -6.09
C THR A 780 -26.74 -29.94 -7.53
N THR A 781 -25.77 -30.11 -8.43
CA THR A 781 -25.94 -29.84 -9.85
C THR A 781 -26.85 -30.88 -10.53
N ALA A 782 -27.32 -30.59 -11.74
CA ALA A 782 -28.14 -31.51 -12.54
C ALA A 782 -27.42 -32.84 -12.83
N SER A 783 -26.08 -32.83 -12.90
CA SER A 783 -25.26 -34.04 -13.05
C SER A 783 -24.96 -34.77 -11.72
N GLY A 784 -25.41 -34.23 -10.58
CA GLY A 784 -25.26 -34.85 -9.25
C GLY A 784 -24.02 -34.44 -8.48
N LEU A 785 -23.31 -33.38 -8.89
CA LEU A 785 -22.11 -32.88 -8.21
C LEU A 785 -22.48 -31.94 -7.06
N ALA A 786 -21.67 -31.92 -6.00
CA ALA A 786 -21.85 -31.00 -4.89
C ALA A 786 -21.48 -29.56 -5.31
N ALA A 787 -22.34 -28.60 -5.00
CA ALA A 787 -22.14 -27.17 -5.22
C ALA A 787 -22.13 -26.43 -3.88
N LEU A 788 -21.43 -25.30 -3.81
CA LEU A 788 -21.36 -24.43 -2.63
C LEU A 788 -21.70 -23.00 -3.04
N ALA A 789 -22.49 -22.29 -2.23
CA ALA A 789 -22.70 -20.85 -2.33
C ALA A 789 -22.14 -20.18 -1.08
N ARG A 790 -21.26 -19.19 -1.26
CA ARG A 790 -20.76 -18.30 -0.21
C ARG A 790 -21.48 -16.96 -0.33
N ILE A 791 -22.17 -16.57 0.72
CA ILE A 791 -23.01 -15.36 0.77
C ILE A 791 -22.39 -14.43 1.81
N THR A 792 -21.81 -13.32 1.36
CA THR A 792 -21.31 -12.26 2.22
C THR A 792 -22.41 -11.22 2.40
N VAL A 793 -22.89 -11.05 3.63
CA VAL A 793 -23.89 -10.06 3.95
C VAL A 793 -23.20 -8.82 4.47
N VAL A 794 -23.43 -7.68 3.81
CA VAL A 794 -22.83 -6.40 4.17
C VAL A 794 -23.84 -5.49 4.87
N GLU A 795 -23.37 -4.62 5.76
CA GLU A 795 -24.23 -3.65 6.43
C GLU A 795 -24.95 -2.74 5.41
N ARG A 796 -26.26 -2.51 5.63
CA ARG A 796 -27.06 -1.65 4.75
C ARG A 796 -26.73 -0.17 5.02
N ASP A 797 -26.03 0.45 4.08
CA ASP A 797 -25.93 1.91 4.00
C ASP A 797 -27.29 2.52 3.69
N VAL A 798 -27.72 3.48 4.49
CA VAL A 798 -29.03 4.13 4.33
C VAL A 798 -28.96 5.44 3.54
N VAL A 799 -27.75 5.91 3.18
CA VAL A 799 -27.56 7.06 2.28
C VAL A 799 -27.87 6.64 0.85
N ARG A 800 -28.68 7.44 0.15
CA ARG A 800 -29.00 7.20 -1.26
C ARG A 800 -27.99 7.92 -2.13
N ASN A 801 -27.38 7.21 -3.07
CA ASN A 801 -26.38 7.77 -3.98
C ASN A 801 -25.22 8.48 -3.23
N GLY A 802 -24.68 7.82 -2.19
CA GLY A 802 -23.61 8.36 -1.33
C GLY A 802 -22.24 8.53 -2.00
N GLY A 803 -21.98 7.74 -3.04
CA GLY A 803 -20.82 7.90 -3.93
C GLY A 803 -21.13 8.69 -5.20
N PHE A 804 -22.31 9.29 -5.34
CA PHE A 804 -22.70 10.15 -6.46
C PHE A 804 -22.65 9.53 -7.88
N GLU A 805 -22.47 8.21 -7.97
CA GLU A 805 -22.38 7.46 -9.24
C GLU A 805 -23.69 7.40 -10.03
N ASP A 806 -24.85 7.54 -9.37
CA ASP A 806 -26.13 7.67 -10.07
C ASP A 806 -26.29 9.09 -10.63
N PRO A 807 -26.59 9.26 -11.94
CA PRO A 807 -26.85 10.58 -12.52
C PRO A 807 -28.07 11.29 -11.92
N ASP A 808 -29.03 10.57 -11.31
CA ASP A 808 -30.07 11.18 -10.49
C ASP A 808 -29.49 11.62 -9.14
N THR A 809 -29.36 12.94 -8.98
CA THR A 809 -28.86 13.58 -7.75
C THR A 809 -29.95 14.36 -7.02
N SER A 810 -31.23 14.17 -7.39
CA SER A 810 -32.37 14.94 -6.86
C SER A 810 -32.59 14.78 -5.35
N MET A 811 -32.04 13.72 -4.75
CA MET A 811 -32.03 13.48 -3.31
C MET A 811 -31.00 14.32 -2.54
N TRP A 812 -30.04 14.91 -3.23
CA TRP A 812 -29.00 15.76 -2.67
C TRP A 812 -29.33 17.24 -2.87
N GLN A 813 -29.24 18.01 -1.80
CA GLN A 813 -29.37 19.46 -1.82
C GLN A 813 -28.00 20.10 -1.66
N VAL A 814 -27.56 20.80 -2.71
CA VAL A 814 -26.37 21.65 -2.68
C VAL A 814 -26.82 23.10 -2.50
N THR A 815 -26.31 23.79 -1.48
CA THR A 815 -26.54 25.22 -1.25
C THR A 815 -25.22 25.97 -1.19
N GLY A 816 -25.19 27.19 -1.70
CA GLY A 816 -23.96 27.98 -1.82
C GLY A 816 -23.42 27.96 -3.25
N THR A 817 -22.15 28.36 -3.41
CA THR A 817 -21.48 28.46 -4.71
C THR A 817 -20.11 27.77 -4.66
N GLY A 818 -19.60 27.31 -5.80
CA GLY A 818 -18.26 26.71 -5.88
C GLY A 818 -18.21 25.18 -5.73
N ALA A 819 -19.37 24.50 -5.69
CA ALA A 819 -19.45 23.03 -5.66
C ALA A 819 -20.47 22.49 -6.66
N SER A 820 -20.20 21.34 -7.25
CA SER A 820 -21.12 20.63 -8.15
C SER A 820 -21.00 19.11 -8.00
N ILE A 821 -22.11 18.40 -8.16
CA ILE A 821 -22.12 16.93 -8.24
C ILE A 821 -22.00 16.55 -9.72
N GLY A 822 -20.98 15.78 -10.08
CA GLY A 822 -20.72 15.44 -11.48
C GLY A 822 -19.57 14.47 -11.67
N ALA A 823 -19.16 14.29 -12.93
CA ALA A 823 -17.98 13.48 -13.26
C ALA A 823 -16.72 14.11 -12.67
N SER A 824 -15.88 13.29 -12.03
CA SER A 824 -14.64 13.71 -11.38
C SER A 824 -13.59 12.61 -11.56
N ALA A 825 -12.41 12.96 -12.10
CA ALA A 825 -11.26 12.05 -12.11
C ALA A 825 -10.62 11.90 -10.73
N ASP A 826 -10.99 12.80 -9.80
CA ASP A 826 -10.50 12.90 -8.43
C ASP A 826 -11.53 12.35 -7.41
N ALA A 827 -12.42 11.46 -7.86
CA ALA A 827 -13.32 10.72 -6.98
C ALA A 827 -12.53 9.72 -6.13
N ALA A 828 -12.97 9.48 -4.89
CA ALA A 828 -12.35 8.48 -4.01
C ALA A 828 -12.66 7.06 -4.50
N ALA A 829 -13.85 6.86 -5.08
CA ALA A 829 -14.18 5.63 -5.79
C ALA A 829 -15.21 5.93 -6.88
N GLY A 830 -15.07 5.29 -8.04
CA GLY A 830 -15.97 5.50 -9.17
C GLY A 830 -15.54 6.66 -10.07
N SER A 831 -16.51 7.31 -10.70
CA SER A 831 -16.29 8.31 -11.76
C SER A 831 -16.94 9.65 -11.46
N ARG A 832 -17.64 9.78 -10.33
CA ARG A 832 -18.46 10.92 -9.96
C ARG A 832 -18.27 11.27 -8.49
N ALA A 833 -18.27 12.55 -8.18
CA ALA A 833 -18.16 13.05 -6.81
C ALA A 833 -18.79 14.43 -6.72
N VAL A 834 -18.82 15.01 -5.51
CA VAL A 834 -18.92 16.46 -5.37
C VAL A 834 -17.53 17.04 -5.57
N SER A 835 -17.32 17.83 -6.62
CA SER A 835 -16.08 18.59 -6.81
C SER A 835 -16.31 20.05 -6.43
N PHE A 836 -15.33 20.68 -5.79
CA PHE A 836 -15.43 22.07 -5.38
C PHE A 836 -14.14 22.86 -5.56
N TRP A 837 -14.28 24.10 -6.06
CA TRP A 837 -13.24 25.12 -6.20
C TRP A 837 -13.88 26.48 -6.53
N ALA A 838 -13.29 27.57 -6.04
CA ALA A 838 -13.58 28.92 -6.53
C ALA A 838 -12.39 29.87 -6.38
N ALA A 839 -12.29 30.85 -7.28
CA ALA A 839 -11.26 31.88 -7.26
C ALA A 839 -11.44 32.95 -6.15
N GLU A 840 -12.59 32.98 -5.49
CA GLU A 840 -12.93 33.89 -4.39
C GLU A 840 -13.36 33.05 -3.18
N PRO A 841 -13.26 33.55 -1.94
CA PRO A 841 -13.70 32.80 -0.76
C PRO A 841 -15.17 32.40 -0.88
N TYR A 842 -15.47 31.15 -0.57
CA TYR A 842 -16.77 30.55 -0.86
C TYR A 842 -17.19 29.60 0.24
N ALA A 843 -18.50 29.42 0.37
CA ALA A 843 -19.08 28.49 1.31
C ALA A 843 -20.22 27.74 0.63
N PHE A 844 -20.29 26.45 0.92
CA PHE A 844 -21.35 25.59 0.43
C PHE A 844 -21.66 24.48 1.42
N SER A 845 -22.79 23.82 1.22
CA SER A 845 -23.10 22.59 1.91
C SER A 845 -23.80 21.60 1.00
N VAL A 846 -23.53 20.32 1.23
CA VAL A 846 -24.16 19.20 0.54
C VAL A 846 -24.92 18.40 1.58
N SER A 847 -26.22 18.22 1.39
CA SER A 847 -27.07 17.57 2.39
C SER A 847 -28.08 16.61 1.78
N GLN A 848 -28.46 15.59 2.55
CA GLN A 848 -29.52 14.66 2.22
C GLN A 848 -30.39 14.40 3.45
N ARG A 849 -31.71 14.45 3.27
CA ARG A 849 -32.68 14.11 4.32
C ARG A 849 -33.11 12.65 4.18
N LEU A 850 -32.70 11.82 5.11
CA LEU A 850 -33.09 10.42 5.24
C LEU A 850 -34.39 10.32 6.03
N THR A 851 -35.30 9.45 5.58
CA THR A 851 -36.63 9.24 6.19
C THR A 851 -36.95 7.75 6.22
N GLY A 852 -37.79 7.33 7.17
CA GLY A 852 -38.16 5.91 7.33
C GLY A 852 -37.08 5.07 8.03
N LEU A 853 -36.12 5.70 8.70
CA LEU A 853 -35.11 5.02 9.49
C LEU A 853 -35.74 4.43 10.77
N LEU A 854 -35.23 3.28 11.21
CA LEU A 854 -35.61 2.71 12.50
C LEU A 854 -35.02 3.57 13.63
N PRO A 855 -35.70 3.73 14.78
CA PRO A 855 -35.07 4.37 15.91
C PRO A 855 -33.82 3.60 16.35
N GLY A 856 -32.79 4.34 16.72
CA GLY A 856 -31.49 3.76 17.04
C GLY A 856 -30.37 4.76 16.89
N GLN A 857 -29.15 4.29 17.11
CA GLN A 857 -27.94 5.07 16.93
C GLN A 857 -27.38 4.85 15.53
N TYR A 858 -26.96 5.93 14.88
CA TYR A 858 -26.41 5.93 13.54
C TYR A 858 -25.08 6.68 13.49
N VAL A 859 -24.15 6.24 12.68
CA VAL A 859 -22.89 6.93 12.41
C VAL A 859 -22.87 7.33 10.94
N LEU A 860 -22.64 8.62 10.70
CA LEU A 860 -22.36 9.19 9.38
C LEU A 860 -20.85 9.25 9.16
N SER A 861 -20.40 8.83 7.98
CA SER A 861 -19.03 9.02 7.49
C SER A 861 -19.00 9.62 6.08
N ALA A 862 -17.90 10.27 5.72
CA ALA A 862 -17.66 10.76 4.35
C ALA A 862 -16.16 10.87 4.06
N VAL A 863 -15.79 10.78 2.79
CA VAL A 863 -14.40 10.88 2.32
C VAL A 863 -14.18 12.21 1.62
N THR A 864 -13.10 12.91 1.96
CA THR A 864 -12.68 14.15 1.30
C THR A 864 -11.21 14.12 0.89
N GLN A 865 -10.88 14.77 -0.23
CA GLN A 865 -9.52 15.18 -0.57
C GLN A 865 -9.53 16.65 -1.00
N GLY A 866 -8.37 17.30 -1.08
CA GLY A 866 -8.28 18.69 -1.51
C GLY A 866 -7.18 19.46 -0.80
N GLY A 867 -6.97 20.72 -1.19
CA GLY A 867 -5.89 21.54 -0.64
C GLY A 867 -6.26 23.02 -0.57
N ASP A 868 -5.28 23.83 -0.13
CA ASP A 868 -5.34 25.30 -0.14
C ASP A 868 -6.46 25.93 0.71
N ALA A 869 -7.00 25.20 1.68
CA ALA A 869 -8.09 25.65 2.54
C ALA A 869 -7.68 26.77 3.52
N GLY A 870 -6.41 26.75 3.98
CA GLY A 870 -5.84 27.66 4.98
C GLY A 870 -6.33 27.41 6.42
N GLU A 871 -5.65 27.98 7.42
CA GLU A 871 -5.91 27.75 8.87
C GLU A 871 -7.29 28.22 9.38
N VAL A 872 -8.02 29.01 8.60
CA VAL A 872 -9.33 29.58 8.95
C VAL A 872 -10.52 28.87 8.30
N ALA A 873 -10.27 27.78 7.55
CA ALA A 873 -11.34 26.99 6.94
C ALA A 873 -12.23 26.33 8.00
N GLN A 874 -13.53 26.28 7.73
CA GLN A 874 -14.49 25.54 8.56
C GLN A 874 -15.11 24.42 7.74
N LEU A 875 -14.73 23.19 8.05
CA LEU A 875 -15.24 21.99 7.41
C LEU A 875 -15.83 21.05 8.46
N ALA A 876 -17.09 20.65 8.27
CA ALA A 876 -17.78 19.80 9.23
C ALA A 876 -18.74 18.84 8.53
N LEU A 877 -18.78 17.61 9.04
CA LEU A 877 -19.75 16.59 8.69
C LEU A 877 -20.74 16.44 9.83
N ASP A 878 -22.01 16.73 9.58
CA ASP A 878 -23.07 16.71 10.59
C ASP A 878 -24.13 15.64 10.28
N ALA A 879 -24.49 14.86 11.29
CA ALA A 879 -25.65 13.99 11.30
C ALA A 879 -26.67 14.52 12.31
N SER A 880 -27.82 14.98 11.85
CA SER A 880 -28.83 15.65 12.66
C SER A 880 -30.15 14.86 12.70
N GLY A 881 -30.44 14.23 13.83
CA GLY A 881 -31.74 13.65 14.14
C GLY A 881 -32.69 14.67 14.76
N SER A 882 -33.91 14.26 15.08
CA SER A 882 -34.92 15.13 15.70
C SER A 882 -34.62 15.57 17.13
N THR A 883 -33.68 14.89 17.80
CA THR A 883 -33.35 15.11 19.22
C THR A 883 -31.88 15.40 19.49
N ALA A 884 -30.99 15.11 18.54
CA ALA A 884 -29.55 15.28 18.70
C ALA A 884 -28.86 15.49 17.34
N THR A 885 -27.73 16.19 17.35
CA THR A 885 -26.80 16.31 16.22
C THR A 885 -25.43 15.82 16.67
N ALA A 886 -24.79 15.00 15.84
CA ALA A 886 -23.38 14.65 15.97
C ALA A 886 -22.59 15.27 14.82
N SER A 887 -21.37 15.72 15.10
CA SER A 887 -20.50 16.40 14.14
C SER A 887 -19.10 15.79 14.16
N ALA A 888 -18.44 15.76 13.02
CA ALA A 888 -17.02 15.40 12.87
C ALA A 888 -16.31 16.43 11.98
N PRO A 889 -15.03 16.77 12.26
CA PRO A 889 -14.26 17.62 11.38
C PRO A 889 -13.98 16.91 10.06
N LEU A 890 -14.06 17.65 8.95
CA LEU A 890 -13.59 17.19 7.63
C LEU A 890 -12.20 17.78 7.36
N GLU A 891 -11.38 17.07 6.60
CA GLU A 891 -9.99 17.45 6.33
C GLU A 891 -9.70 17.43 4.82
N LEU A 892 -8.90 18.39 4.36
CA LEU A 892 -8.40 18.51 3.00
C LEU A 892 -6.87 18.40 3.06
N ALA A 893 -6.34 17.21 2.76
CA ALA A 893 -4.96 16.80 3.08
C ALA A 893 -4.02 16.73 1.86
N GLY A 894 -4.38 17.39 0.75
CA GLY A 894 -3.64 17.38 -0.50
C GLY A 894 -4.29 16.54 -1.60
N TRP A 895 -3.64 16.52 -2.76
CA TRP A 895 -4.10 15.79 -3.94
C TRP A 895 -3.91 14.29 -3.80
N GLN A 896 -4.97 13.53 -4.08
CA GLN A 896 -5.05 12.07 -3.92
C GLN A 896 -4.84 11.59 -2.47
N THR A 897 -4.83 12.51 -1.50
CA THR A 897 -4.81 12.21 -0.07
C THR A 897 -6.23 12.22 0.47
N PHE A 898 -6.87 11.06 0.46
CA PHE A 898 -8.25 10.90 0.91
C PHE A 898 -8.33 10.73 2.44
N ARG A 899 -9.17 11.54 3.09
CA ARG A 899 -9.44 11.49 4.53
C ARG A 899 -10.89 11.09 4.77
N THR A 900 -11.11 10.15 5.68
CA THR A 900 -12.46 9.75 6.10
C THR A 900 -12.81 10.39 7.43
N ALA A 901 -13.85 11.21 7.46
CA ALA A 901 -14.43 11.70 8.71
C ALA A 901 -15.60 10.82 9.14
N SER A 902 -15.73 10.53 10.43
CA SER A 902 -16.85 9.78 11.01
C SER A 902 -17.40 10.47 12.25
N THR A 903 -18.72 10.64 12.30
CA THR A 903 -19.44 11.22 13.45
C THR A 903 -19.52 10.24 14.63
N ALA A 904 -19.65 10.77 15.85
CA ALA A 904 -20.12 9.97 16.98
C ALA A 904 -21.56 9.48 16.72
N PRO A 905 -22.01 8.37 17.34
CA PRO A 905 -23.37 7.87 17.15
C PRO A 905 -24.44 8.93 17.46
N VAL A 906 -25.36 9.14 16.52
CA VAL A 906 -26.50 10.06 16.66
C VAL A 906 -27.81 9.28 16.76
N ALA A 907 -28.65 9.70 17.71
CA ALA A 907 -29.95 9.11 17.92
C ALA A 907 -30.95 9.55 16.85
N VAL A 908 -31.52 8.58 16.13
CA VAL A 908 -32.73 8.75 15.33
C VAL A 908 -33.93 8.40 16.21
N GLY A 909 -34.85 9.37 16.34
CA GLY A 909 -36.05 9.24 17.16
C GLY A 909 -37.19 8.49 16.46
N ALA A 910 -38.35 8.46 17.10
CA ALA A 910 -39.54 7.77 16.59
C ALA A 910 -40.07 8.32 15.24
N ASP A 911 -39.62 9.50 14.83
CA ASP A 911 -39.93 10.09 13.53
C ASP A 911 -39.10 9.49 12.38
N GLY A 912 -38.04 8.73 12.69
CA GLY A 912 -37.26 7.99 11.70
C GLY A 912 -36.54 8.88 10.70
N VAL A 913 -36.21 10.11 11.11
CA VAL A 913 -35.56 11.12 10.27
C VAL A 913 -34.12 11.33 10.71
N LEU A 914 -33.21 11.36 9.74
CA LEU A 914 -31.84 11.83 9.92
C LEU A 914 -31.47 12.74 8.74
N THR A 915 -30.97 13.94 9.00
CA THR A 915 -30.39 14.80 7.95
C THR A 915 -28.87 14.72 8.04
N VAL A 916 -28.22 14.38 6.94
CA VAL A 916 -26.76 14.40 6.83
C VAL A 916 -26.34 15.65 6.05
N THR A 917 -25.30 16.33 6.51
CA THR A 917 -24.82 17.58 5.89
C THR A 917 -23.30 17.65 5.98
N ALA A 918 -22.62 17.80 4.86
CA ALA A 918 -21.24 18.27 4.82
C ALA A 918 -21.23 19.79 4.56
N ARG A 919 -20.56 20.56 5.41
CA ARG A 919 -20.46 22.03 5.34
C ARG A 919 -19.03 22.45 5.11
N PHE A 920 -18.84 23.42 4.22
CA PHE A 920 -17.55 23.97 3.83
C PHE A 920 -17.62 25.49 3.83
N SER A 921 -16.65 26.13 4.48
CA SER A 921 -16.34 27.56 4.34
C SER A 921 -14.85 27.68 4.08
N LEU A 922 -14.49 28.06 2.87
CA LEU A 922 -13.15 27.92 2.32
C LEU A 922 -12.59 29.25 1.80
N GLY A 923 -11.27 29.39 1.85
CA GLY A 923 -10.54 30.50 1.23
C GLY A 923 -10.61 30.47 -0.30
N ALA A 924 -10.16 31.56 -0.93
CA ALA A 924 -9.98 31.61 -2.38
C ALA A 924 -8.93 30.57 -2.83
N GLY A 925 -9.20 29.84 -3.90
CA GLY A 925 -8.27 28.86 -4.46
C GLY A 925 -8.32 27.48 -3.81
N ALA A 926 -8.91 27.36 -2.62
CA ALA A 926 -9.18 26.07 -1.98
C ALA A 926 -9.97 25.16 -2.92
N TRP A 927 -9.58 23.91 -3.03
CA TRP A 927 -10.22 22.91 -3.88
C TRP A 927 -10.38 21.59 -3.15
N GLY A 928 -11.23 20.72 -3.68
CA GLY A 928 -11.33 19.34 -3.19
C GLY A 928 -12.49 18.56 -3.77
N THR A 929 -12.64 17.33 -3.28
CA THR A 929 -13.78 16.47 -3.55
C THR A 929 -14.39 15.92 -2.27
N LEU A 930 -15.70 15.67 -2.28
CA LEU A 930 -16.45 14.93 -1.26
C LEU A 930 -17.11 13.74 -1.94
N ASP A 931 -16.88 12.56 -1.38
CA ASP A 931 -17.30 11.28 -1.93
C ASP A 931 -17.59 10.27 -0.80
N GLN A 932 -18.16 9.11 -1.14
CA GLN A 932 -18.44 8.00 -0.22
C GLN A 932 -19.13 8.42 1.09
N VAL A 933 -20.19 9.22 0.97
CA VAL A 933 -21.02 9.59 2.13
C VAL A 933 -21.88 8.38 2.55
N ARG A 934 -21.69 7.89 3.77
CA ARG A 934 -22.35 6.67 4.28
C ARG A 934 -23.00 6.92 5.62
N VAL A 935 -24.13 6.27 5.85
CA VAL A 935 -24.75 6.21 7.19
C VAL A 935 -25.02 4.76 7.53
N VAL A 936 -24.46 4.32 8.63
CA VAL A 936 -24.63 2.96 9.17
C VAL A 936 -25.28 3.01 10.53
N ARG A 937 -26.06 1.99 10.87
CA ARG A 937 -26.70 1.86 12.18
C ARG A 937 -25.77 1.11 13.12
N VAL A 938 -25.36 1.73 14.23
CA VAL A 938 -24.34 1.21 15.17
C VAL A 938 -24.91 0.61 16.46
N ALA A 939 -26.24 0.45 16.54
CA ALA A 939 -27.03 -0.14 17.64
C ALA A 939 -27.35 0.75 18.87
N GLY A 940 -28.56 0.57 19.42
CA GLY A 940 -29.04 1.10 20.72
C GLY A 940 -30.53 0.81 20.93
N PRO A 941 -31.12 1.08 22.13
CA PRO A 941 -30.79 0.49 23.44
C PRO A 941 -31.18 -1.01 23.47
N THR A 942 -30.72 -1.76 24.50
CA THR A 942 -30.82 -3.23 24.57
C THR A 942 -32.24 -3.77 24.41
N ASP A 943 -32.56 -4.13 23.18
CA ASP A 943 -33.55 -5.16 22.87
C ASP A 943 -33.02 -6.48 23.46
N THR A 944 -33.51 -6.82 24.66
CA THR A 944 -33.15 -8.05 25.38
C THR A 944 -34.10 -9.20 25.05
N SER A 945 -34.88 -9.07 23.96
CA SER A 945 -35.76 -10.14 23.53
C SER A 945 -34.96 -11.42 23.35
N THR A 946 -35.53 -12.52 23.83
CA THR A 946 -34.95 -13.86 23.66
C THR A 946 -35.75 -14.71 22.66
N ARG A 947 -36.82 -14.13 22.10
CA ARG A 947 -37.75 -14.76 21.14
C ARG A 947 -38.32 -13.71 20.18
N PRO A 948 -38.72 -14.09 18.94
CA PRO A 948 -39.48 -13.20 18.07
C PRO A 948 -40.75 -12.68 18.74
N PRO A 949 -41.31 -11.53 18.31
CA PRO A 949 -42.51 -10.96 18.92
C PRO A 949 -43.69 -11.92 18.90
N ALA A 950 -44.57 -11.84 19.90
CA ALA A 950 -45.80 -12.61 19.90
C ALA A 950 -46.77 -12.16 18.79
N LEU A 951 -47.73 -13.01 18.44
CA LEU A 951 -48.72 -12.70 17.41
C LEU A 951 -49.60 -11.52 17.85
N GLY A 952 -49.53 -10.44 17.08
CA GLY A 952 -50.50 -9.34 17.12
C GLY A 952 -51.71 -9.62 16.22
N ALA A 953 -52.74 -8.78 16.33
CA ALA A 953 -53.89 -8.79 15.43
C ALA A 953 -54.09 -7.41 14.82
N LEU A 954 -54.39 -7.37 13.52
CA LEU A 954 -54.80 -6.17 12.82
C LEU A 954 -56.32 -5.99 12.90
N SER A 955 -56.77 -4.75 13.05
CA SER A 955 -58.16 -4.33 12.95
C SER A 955 -58.27 -2.97 12.25
N HIS A 956 -59.47 -2.60 11.80
CA HIS A 956 -59.75 -1.26 11.28
C HIS A 956 -61.05 -0.70 11.87
N ASP A 957 -61.22 0.62 11.79
CA ASP A 957 -62.45 1.31 12.19
C ASP A 957 -63.28 1.83 11.00
N ASN A 958 -62.89 1.58 9.73
CA ASN A 958 -63.67 1.97 8.55
C ASN A 958 -65.17 1.62 8.69
N GLY A 959 -66.04 2.62 8.58
CA GLY A 959 -67.49 2.51 8.77
C GLY A 959 -67.98 2.65 10.21
N TRP A 960 -67.08 2.70 11.19
CA TRP A 960 -67.35 2.93 12.61
C TRP A 960 -66.87 4.29 13.09
N ASP A 961 -65.96 4.91 12.36
CA ASP A 961 -65.39 6.23 12.61
C ASP A 961 -66.34 7.36 12.17
N THR A 962 -66.72 7.41 10.88
CA THR A 962 -67.67 8.40 10.33
C THR A 962 -69.07 7.83 10.10
N GLY A 963 -69.21 6.50 10.18
CA GLY A 963 -70.42 5.78 9.76
C GLY A 963 -70.51 5.52 8.25
N LEU A 964 -69.46 5.87 7.50
CA LEU A 964 -69.33 5.64 6.06
C LEU A 964 -68.10 4.76 5.76
N LEU A 965 -68.18 3.98 4.69
CA LEU A 965 -67.01 3.28 4.13
C LEU A 965 -66.33 4.19 3.09
N ASP A 966 -65.87 5.37 3.52
CA ASP A 966 -65.47 6.51 2.68
C ASP A 966 -63.99 6.54 2.30
N GLY A 967 -63.18 5.62 2.84
CA GLY A 967 -61.77 5.48 2.47
C GLY A 967 -60.82 6.24 3.37
N ASP A 968 -61.35 6.94 4.38
CA ASP A 968 -60.62 7.41 5.53
C ASP A 968 -60.89 6.45 6.70
N TYR A 969 -59.85 5.87 7.28
CA TYR A 969 -59.96 4.96 8.44
C TYR A 969 -58.60 4.73 9.10
N THR A 970 -58.60 4.17 10.29
CA THR A 970 -57.40 3.76 11.01
C THR A 970 -57.24 2.24 10.94
N VAL A 971 -56.04 1.78 10.60
CA VAL A 971 -55.63 0.39 10.81
C VAL A 971 -54.85 0.30 12.12
N SER A 972 -55.32 -0.52 13.06
CA SER A 972 -54.70 -0.72 14.37
C SER A 972 -54.08 -2.11 14.47
N MET A 973 -52.92 -2.20 15.11
CA MET A 973 -52.31 -3.44 15.56
C MET A 973 -52.41 -3.52 17.08
N HIS A 974 -52.91 -4.65 17.58
CA HIS A 974 -52.97 -4.97 18.99
C HIS A 974 -52.22 -6.28 19.28
N LEU A 975 -51.19 -6.21 20.12
CA LEU A 975 -50.52 -7.34 20.74
C LEU A 975 -50.93 -7.38 22.21
N TRP A 976 -51.72 -8.39 22.60
CA TRP A 976 -52.35 -8.42 23.93
C TRP A 976 -51.44 -9.02 25.02
N TRP A 977 -50.55 -9.94 24.65
CA TRP A 977 -49.61 -10.61 25.57
C TRP A 977 -48.50 -11.32 24.78
N GLY A 978 -47.36 -11.56 25.43
CA GLY A 978 -46.20 -12.26 24.85
C GLY A 978 -45.09 -11.29 24.46
N GLU A 979 -43.99 -11.81 23.92
CA GLU A 979 -42.77 -11.04 23.67
C GLU A 979 -43.03 -9.81 22.79
N ASN A 980 -42.55 -8.64 23.22
CA ASN A 980 -42.83 -7.37 22.57
C ASN A 980 -41.99 -7.18 21.30
N ALA A 981 -42.55 -6.39 20.39
CA ALA A 981 -41.83 -5.84 19.25
C ALA A 981 -41.18 -4.50 19.59
N THR A 982 -40.13 -4.18 18.84
CA THR A 982 -39.51 -2.86 18.76
C THR A 982 -39.90 -2.10 17.49
N ALA A 983 -40.52 -2.76 16.51
CA ALA A 983 -41.17 -2.10 15.37
C ALA A 983 -42.36 -2.88 14.84
N PHE A 984 -43.33 -2.15 14.28
CA PHE A 984 -44.45 -2.66 13.51
C PHE A 984 -44.35 -2.15 12.06
N ARG A 985 -44.36 -3.04 11.08
CA ARG A 985 -44.39 -2.71 9.66
C ARG A 985 -45.77 -3.03 9.11
N LEU A 986 -46.42 -2.08 8.45
CA LEU A 986 -47.71 -2.26 7.79
C LEU A 986 -47.52 -2.21 6.28
N PHE A 987 -48.12 -3.16 5.59
CA PHE A 987 -48.08 -3.31 4.15
C PHE A 987 -49.48 -3.27 3.56
N GLU A 988 -49.61 -2.80 2.32
CA GLU A 988 -50.82 -2.86 1.51
C GLU A 988 -50.48 -3.53 0.18
N GLY A 989 -51.18 -4.62 -0.16
CA GLY A 989 -50.92 -5.35 -1.41
C GLY A 989 -49.48 -5.86 -1.56
N GLY A 990 -48.77 -6.07 -0.45
CA GLY A 990 -47.35 -6.47 -0.40
C GLY A 990 -46.36 -5.30 -0.39
N SER A 991 -46.80 -4.06 -0.62
CA SER A 991 -45.96 -2.87 -0.54
C SER A 991 -45.94 -2.29 0.87
N LEU A 992 -44.75 -1.98 1.40
CA LEU A 992 -44.61 -1.36 2.72
C LEU A 992 -45.18 0.06 2.69
N ILE A 993 -46.15 0.36 3.58
CA ILE A 993 -46.82 1.67 3.64
C ILE A 993 -46.59 2.41 4.95
N ALA A 994 -46.19 1.72 6.02
CA ALA A 994 -45.78 2.36 7.27
C ALA A 994 -44.79 1.49 8.06
N ILE A 995 -43.84 2.14 8.74
CA ILE A 995 -43.07 1.55 9.82
C ILE A 995 -43.36 2.38 11.06
N VAL A 996 -43.86 1.75 12.12
CA VAL A 996 -44.11 2.41 13.39
C VAL A 996 -43.24 1.78 14.47
N PRO A 997 -42.32 2.54 15.09
CA PRO A 997 -41.51 2.02 16.17
C PRO A 997 -42.32 1.80 17.44
N LEU A 998 -41.93 0.78 18.20
CA LEU A 998 -42.57 0.39 19.45
C LEU A 998 -41.53 0.36 20.57
N ALA A 999 -41.90 0.84 21.76
CA ALA A 999 -41.03 0.72 22.91
C ALA A 999 -40.99 -0.75 23.39
N TYR A 1000 -39.79 -1.31 23.51
CA TYR A 1000 -39.61 -2.64 24.11
C TYR A 1000 -40.03 -2.61 25.58
N GLY A 1001 -40.98 -3.48 25.95
CA GLY A 1001 -41.58 -3.53 27.29
C GLY A 1001 -41.62 -4.95 27.88
N GLY A 1002 -40.77 -5.85 27.38
CA GLY A 1002 -40.80 -7.27 27.73
C GLY A 1002 -42.02 -7.98 27.14
N VAL A 1003 -43.06 -8.21 27.96
CA VAL A 1003 -44.27 -8.96 27.58
C VAL A 1003 -45.59 -8.19 27.78
N ALA A 1004 -45.49 -6.88 28.02
CA ALA A 1004 -46.64 -6.01 28.25
C ALA A 1004 -47.39 -5.71 26.94
N ALA A 1005 -48.72 -5.64 26.98
CA ALA A 1005 -49.54 -5.37 25.81
C ALA A 1005 -49.07 -4.13 25.03
N GLN A 1006 -49.02 -4.24 23.70
CA GLN A 1006 -48.64 -3.17 22.78
C GLN A 1006 -49.77 -2.88 21.80
N SER A 1007 -49.95 -1.62 21.47
CA SER A 1007 -50.94 -1.19 20.49
C SER A 1007 -50.40 -0.03 19.69
N VAL A 1008 -50.72 -0.01 18.40
CA VAL A 1008 -50.37 1.10 17.50
C VAL A 1008 -51.44 1.26 16.44
N SER A 1009 -51.60 2.49 15.95
CA SER A 1009 -52.62 2.86 14.98
C SER A 1009 -51.98 3.65 13.84
N VAL A 1010 -52.34 3.30 12.61
CA VAL A 1010 -51.89 3.95 11.38
C VAL A 1010 -53.11 4.52 10.66
N PRO A 1011 -53.22 5.85 10.50
CA PRO A 1011 -54.28 6.44 9.71
C PRO A 1011 -54.08 6.15 8.22
N ILE A 1012 -55.16 5.78 7.54
CA ILE A 1012 -55.30 5.58 6.11
C ILE A 1012 -56.29 6.63 5.62
N THR A 1013 -55.91 7.41 4.60
CA THR A 1013 -56.79 8.45 4.04
C THR A 1013 -56.92 8.31 2.53
N ASP A 1014 -57.99 8.90 1.99
CA ASP A 1014 -58.26 9.12 0.58
C ASP A 1014 -58.28 7.82 -0.27
N LYS A 1015 -58.64 6.67 0.32
CA LYS A 1015 -58.75 5.43 -0.44
C LYS A 1015 -59.96 5.47 -1.38
N PRO A 1016 -59.79 5.21 -2.69
CA PRO A 1016 -60.93 5.11 -3.59
C PRO A 1016 -61.79 3.87 -3.28
N ASN A 1017 -62.95 3.77 -3.94
CA ASN A 1017 -63.80 2.59 -3.80
C ASN A 1017 -63.06 1.34 -4.29
N GLY A 1018 -62.94 0.33 -3.43
CA GLY A 1018 -62.14 -0.85 -3.69
C GLY A 1018 -62.02 -1.78 -2.48
N ALA A 1019 -61.37 -2.91 -2.69
CA ALA A 1019 -60.98 -3.84 -1.62
C ALA A 1019 -59.46 -3.75 -1.42
N TYR A 1020 -59.05 -3.57 -0.17
CA TYR A 1020 -57.66 -3.37 0.24
C TYR A 1020 -57.26 -4.46 1.21
N THR A 1021 -56.12 -5.10 0.98
CA THR A 1021 -55.56 -6.11 1.88
C THR A 1021 -54.33 -5.51 2.55
N TYR A 1022 -54.38 -5.44 3.87
CA TYR A 1022 -53.27 -5.04 4.73
C TYR A 1022 -52.61 -6.26 5.35
N THR A 1023 -51.29 -6.30 5.37
CA THR A 1023 -50.51 -7.26 6.17
C THR A 1023 -49.61 -6.51 7.11
N GLY A 1024 -49.18 -7.17 8.18
CA GLY A 1024 -48.34 -6.55 9.21
C GLY A 1024 -47.19 -7.45 9.61
N GLU A 1025 -46.09 -6.87 10.06
CA GLU A 1025 -44.98 -7.58 10.68
C GLU A 1025 -44.58 -6.90 11.98
N LEU A 1026 -44.33 -7.69 13.01
CA LEU A 1026 -43.77 -7.25 14.28
C LEU A 1026 -42.31 -7.70 14.35
N VAL A 1027 -41.41 -6.80 14.71
CA VAL A 1027 -39.96 -7.02 14.68
C VAL A 1027 -39.36 -6.73 16.05
N ASN A 1028 -38.48 -7.60 16.55
CA ASN A 1028 -37.53 -7.35 17.64
C ASN A 1028 -36.15 -7.98 17.33
N ALA A 1029 -35.18 -7.86 18.22
CA ALA A 1029 -33.82 -8.36 18.03
C ALA A 1029 -33.74 -9.88 17.89
N SER A 1030 -34.73 -10.61 18.38
CA SER A 1030 -34.82 -12.06 18.24
C SER A 1030 -35.58 -12.53 17.00
N GLY A 1031 -36.15 -11.63 16.21
CA GLY A 1031 -36.72 -11.94 14.90
C GLY A 1031 -38.02 -11.20 14.57
N THR A 1032 -38.70 -11.71 13.54
CA THR A 1032 -39.91 -11.10 12.97
C THR A 1032 -41.08 -12.07 13.02
N THR A 1033 -42.25 -11.54 13.33
CA THR A 1033 -43.53 -12.27 13.34
C THR A 1033 -44.52 -11.61 12.39
N ALA A 1034 -44.89 -12.32 11.33
CA ALA A 1034 -45.92 -11.87 10.39
C ALA A 1034 -47.32 -11.99 11.01
N LEU A 1035 -48.18 -11.01 10.72
CA LEU A 1035 -49.56 -10.93 11.16
C LEU A 1035 -50.51 -11.42 10.07
N ALA A 1036 -51.67 -11.92 10.49
CA ALA A 1036 -52.72 -12.31 9.56
C ALA A 1036 -53.20 -11.10 8.73
N PRO A 1037 -53.50 -11.29 7.43
CA PRO A 1037 -54.00 -10.21 6.58
C PRO A 1037 -55.36 -9.68 7.06
N LEU A 1038 -55.53 -8.36 6.94
CA LEU A 1038 -56.77 -7.65 7.20
C LEU A 1038 -57.32 -7.09 5.89
N ASN A 1039 -58.56 -7.45 5.55
CA ASN A 1039 -59.23 -6.92 4.37
C ASN A 1039 -60.17 -5.77 4.76
N VAL A 1040 -60.03 -4.63 4.09
CA VAL A 1040 -60.88 -3.45 4.26
C VAL A 1040 -61.57 -3.16 2.94
N THR A 1041 -62.88 -2.94 2.96
CA THR A 1041 -63.66 -2.60 1.75
C THR A 1041 -64.16 -1.17 1.85
N VAL A 1042 -63.86 -0.37 0.84
CA VAL A 1042 -64.28 1.03 0.70
C VAL A 1042 -65.32 1.10 -0.43
N THR A 1043 -66.48 1.69 -0.17
CA THR A 1043 -67.59 1.76 -1.14
C THR A 1043 -68.25 3.12 -1.26
N GLN A 1044 -67.88 4.08 -0.41
CA GLN A 1044 -68.53 5.37 -0.28
C GLN A 1044 -67.52 6.53 -0.41
N ALA A 1045 -66.35 6.33 -1.02
CA ALA A 1045 -65.33 7.37 -1.16
C ALA A 1045 -65.74 8.51 -2.11
N THR A 1046 -66.53 8.21 -3.15
CA THR A 1046 -67.10 9.23 -4.05
C THR A 1046 -68.12 10.11 -3.32
N PRO A 1047 -68.29 11.39 -3.69
CA PRO A 1047 -69.23 12.26 -3.00
C PRO A 1047 -70.65 11.70 -3.02
N GLY A 1048 -71.42 11.88 -1.95
CA GLY A 1048 -72.84 11.53 -1.95
C GLY A 1048 -73.60 12.30 -3.04
N VAL A 1049 -74.63 11.68 -3.61
CA VAL A 1049 -75.39 12.27 -4.72
C VAL A 1049 -76.13 13.53 -4.26
N PRO A 1050 -75.84 14.73 -4.81
CA PRO A 1050 -76.50 15.96 -4.40
C PRO A 1050 -77.94 16.03 -4.94
N VAL A 1051 -78.83 16.63 -4.16
CA VAL A 1051 -80.21 16.94 -4.58
C VAL A 1051 -80.27 18.39 -5.07
N LEU A 1052 -80.64 18.57 -6.33
CA LEU A 1052 -80.73 19.87 -6.99
C LEU A 1052 -82.17 20.44 -6.93
N SER A 1053 -82.30 21.73 -6.63
CA SER A 1053 -83.56 22.49 -6.61
C SER A 1053 -83.37 23.93 -7.10
N HIS A 1054 -84.45 24.63 -7.46
CA HIS A 1054 -84.46 26.06 -7.79
C HIS A 1054 -85.53 26.82 -7.00
N ASP A 1055 -85.47 28.14 -7.00
CA ASP A 1055 -86.47 29.04 -6.40
C ASP A 1055 -87.24 29.94 -7.39
N ASP A 1056 -87.16 29.65 -8.69
CA ASP A 1056 -87.96 30.28 -9.77
C ASP A 1056 -89.48 30.02 -9.65
N TRP A 1057 -90.10 30.53 -8.59
CA TRP A 1057 -91.53 30.34 -8.32
C TRP A 1057 -92.41 31.41 -8.99
N ASP A 1058 -91.84 32.56 -9.35
CA ASP A 1058 -92.49 33.65 -10.07
C ASP A 1058 -92.31 33.58 -11.60
N GLY A 1059 -91.35 32.78 -12.07
CA GLY A 1059 -91.16 32.41 -13.47
C GLY A 1059 -90.56 33.53 -14.31
N ASP A 1060 -89.82 34.44 -13.68
CA ASP A 1060 -89.20 35.61 -14.32
C ASP A 1060 -87.81 35.34 -14.93
N GLY A 1061 -87.30 34.12 -14.72
CA GLY A 1061 -86.03 33.66 -15.28
C GLY A 1061 -84.80 34.02 -14.46
N ALA A 1062 -84.95 34.71 -13.32
CA ALA A 1062 -83.88 35.03 -12.39
C ALA A 1062 -84.01 34.22 -11.09
N PHE A 1063 -83.20 33.17 -10.93
CA PHE A 1063 -83.35 32.22 -9.81
C PHE A 1063 -82.02 31.66 -9.33
N THR A 1064 -82.02 31.05 -8.15
CA THR A 1064 -80.87 30.37 -7.56
C THR A 1064 -81.04 28.86 -7.65
N LEU A 1065 -80.12 28.20 -8.35
CA LEU A 1065 -79.93 26.76 -8.23
C LEU A 1065 -79.28 26.46 -6.88
N THR A 1066 -79.85 25.53 -6.12
CA THR A 1066 -79.30 25.03 -4.87
C THR A 1066 -79.10 23.53 -4.97
N ALA A 1067 -77.87 23.07 -4.75
CA ALA A 1067 -77.50 21.67 -4.59
C ALA A 1067 -77.25 21.38 -3.11
N ASN A 1068 -78.05 20.51 -2.50
CA ASN A 1068 -77.85 20.07 -1.12
C ASN A 1068 -77.46 18.59 -1.09
N LEU A 1069 -76.37 18.29 -0.40
CA LEU A 1069 -76.01 16.95 0.06
C LEU A 1069 -76.29 16.89 1.56
N TRP A 1070 -77.27 16.08 1.99
CA TRP A 1070 -77.71 16.08 3.39
C TRP A 1070 -76.88 15.18 4.31
N TRP A 1071 -76.32 14.09 3.77
CA TRP A 1071 -75.47 13.14 4.47
C TRP A 1071 -74.69 12.32 3.43
N GLY A 1072 -73.44 11.96 3.76
CA GLY A 1072 -72.55 11.19 2.88
C GLY A 1072 -71.20 11.88 2.68
N THR A 1073 -70.31 11.25 1.92
CA THR A 1073 -68.98 11.78 1.65
C THR A 1073 -69.07 13.10 0.91
N ASN A 1074 -68.38 14.11 1.41
CA ASN A 1074 -68.47 15.45 0.87
C ASN A 1074 -67.61 15.61 -0.39
N ALA A 1075 -68.03 16.53 -1.26
CA ALA A 1075 -67.26 16.96 -2.41
C ALA A 1075 -66.23 18.03 -2.01
N THR A 1076 -65.18 18.18 -2.81
CA THR A 1076 -64.23 19.31 -2.72
C THR A 1076 -64.46 20.34 -3.82
N SER A 1077 -65.29 20.03 -4.83
CA SER A 1077 -65.69 20.95 -5.88
C SER A 1077 -67.06 20.60 -6.46
N TYR A 1078 -67.67 21.53 -7.17
CA TYR A 1078 -68.90 21.32 -7.93
C TYR A 1078 -68.86 21.95 -9.31
N ARG A 1079 -69.69 21.44 -10.22
CA ARG A 1079 -69.98 22.01 -11.55
C ARG A 1079 -71.48 21.97 -11.84
N PHE A 1080 -72.10 23.11 -12.13
CA PHE A 1080 -73.49 23.19 -12.60
C PHE A 1080 -73.54 23.20 -14.12
N PHE A 1081 -74.53 22.52 -14.68
CA PHE A 1081 -74.76 22.42 -16.11
C PHE A 1081 -76.18 22.87 -16.47
N GLU A 1082 -76.31 23.59 -17.57
CA GLU A 1082 -77.57 23.92 -18.23
C GLU A 1082 -77.57 23.28 -19.62
N ASN A 1083 -78.57 22.45 -19.93
CA ASN A 1083 -78.70 21.75 -21.21
C ASN A 1083 -77.43 20.98 -21.62
N GLY A 1084 -76.69 20.48 -20.63
CA GLY A 1084 -75.44 19.76 -20.81
C GLY A 1084 -74.18 20.63 -20.95
N VAL A 1085 -74.30 21.95 -20.93
CA VAL A 1085 -73.17 22.90 -20.97
C VAL A 1085 -72.88 23.40 -19.56
N GLU A 1086 -71.61 23.43 -19.17
CA GLU A 1086 -71.18 23.94 -17.86
C GLU A 1086 -71.43 25.45 -17.77
N ILE A 1087 -72.10 25.88 -16.69
CA ILE A 1087 -72.47 27.28 -16.44
C ILE A 1087 -71.83 27.86 -15.17
N ALA A 1088 -71.36 27.01 -14.25
CA ALA A 1088 -70.67 27.44 -13.05
C ALA A 1088 -69.82 26.32 -12.46
N ALA A 1089 -68.68 26.68 -11.87
CA ALA A 1089 -67.83 25.76 -11.10
C ALA A 1089 -67.33 26.45 -9.84
N GLY A 1090 -67.03 25.67 -8.79
CA GLY A 1090 -66.52 26.20 -7.53
C GLY A 1090 -65.86 25.15 -6.65
N ARG A 1091 -65.16 25.62 -5.61
CA ARG A 1091 -64.59 24.77 -4.56
C ARG A 1091 -65.53 24.66 -3.38
N LEU A 1092 -65.50 23.52 -2.70
CA LEU A 1092 -66.20 23.25 -1.45
C LEU A 1092 -65.20 22.79 -0.40
N VAL A 1093 -65.47 23.14 0.86
CA VAL A 1093 -64.75 22.55 2.00
C VAL A 1093 -65.49 21.28 2.39
N ALA A 1094 -64.76 20.16 2.39
CA ALA A 1094 -65.30 18.88 2.82
C ALA A 1094 -65.41 18.82 4.35
N ALA A 1095 -66.53 18.31 4.86
CA ALA A 1095 -66.80 18.12 6.28
C ALA A 1095 -67.56 16.80 6.51
N THR A 1096 -67.16 15.74 5.80
CA THR A 1096 -67.76 14.40 5.87
C THR A 1096 -67.98 13.95 7.32
N PRO A 1097 -69.14 13.36 7.68
CA PRO A 1097 -70.31 13.05 6.84
C PRO A 1097 -71.38 14.16 6.85
N ASN A 1098 -71.05 15.37 7.31
CA ASN A 1098 -72.02 16.45 7.51
C ASN A 1098 -72.61 16.97 6.20
N ALA A 1099 -73.75 17.65 6.30
CA ALA A 1099 -74.42 18.24 5.15
C ALA A 1099 -73.56 19.30 4.45
N GLN A 1100 -73.62 19.34 3.12
CA GLN A 1100 -72.87 20.25 2.26
C GLN A 1100 -73.79 20.90 1.23
N ARG A 1101 -73.57 22.18 0.90
CA ARG A 1101 -74.43 22.97 0.01
C ARG A 1101 -73.62 23.76 -1.00
N ALA A 1102 -74.08 23.78 -2.26
CA ALA A 1102 -73.60 24.67 -3.31
C ALA A 1102 -74.77 25.46 -3.90
N THR A 1103 -74.55 26.73 -4.27
CA THR A 1103 -75.58 27.57 -4.89
C THR A 1103 -75.03 28.34 -6.07
N PHE A 1104 -75.85 28.56 -7.09
CA PHE A 1104 -75.51 29.39 -8.24
C PHE A 1104 -76.71 30.24 -8.67
N ALA A 1105 -76.50 31.55 -8.77
CA ALA A 1105 -77.50 32.48 -9.25
C ALA A 1105 -77.51 32.50 -10.79
N VAL A 1106 -78.65 32.19 -11.38
CA VAL A 1106 -78.91 32.21 -12.81
C VAL A 1106 -79.64 33.51 -13.15
N PRO A 1107 -79.05 34.41 -13.96
CA PRO A 1107 -79.70 35.66 -14.33
C PRO A 1107 -80.60 35.52 -15.57
N ASP A 1108 -81.77 36.13 -15.50
CA ASP A 1108 -82.68 36.55 -16.59
C ASP A 1108 -82.74 35.59 -17.80
N ARG A 1109 -83.10 34.33 -17.56
CA ARG A 1109 -83.30 33.36 -18.65
C ARG A 1109 -84.58 33.68 -19.42
N PRO A 1110 -84.55 33.72 -20.76
CA PRO A 1110 -85.76 33.95 -21.55
C PRO A 1110 -86.72 32.76 -21.42
N SER A 1111 -88.02 33.00 -21.65
CA SER A 1111 -89.04 31.96 -21.62
C SER A 1111 -88.65 30.73 -22.46
N GLY A 1112 -88.63 29.54 -21.84
CA GLY A 1112 -88.11 28.33 -22.47
C GLY A 1112 -88.04 27.14 -21.53
N LEU A 1113 -87.74 25.96 -22.09
CA LEU A 1113 -87.49 24.75 -21.32
C LEU A 1113 -85.98 24.56 -21.15
N TYR A 1114 -85.55 24.48 -19.91
CA TYR A 1114 -84.17 24.26 -19.50
C TYR A 1114 -84.04 22.98 -18.69
N SER A 1115 -82.85 22.38 -18.74
CA SER A 1115 -82.50 21.22 -17.92
C SER A 1115 -81.23 21.51 -17.15
N TYR A 1116 -81.28 21.35 -15.83
CA TYR A 1116 -80.16 21.61 -14.95
C TYR A 1116 -79.67 20.32 -14.28
N ARG A 1117 -78.36 20.18 -14.14
CA ARG A 1117 -77.76 19.18 -13.25
C ARG A 1117 -76.54 19.75 -12.56
N VAL A 1118 -76.13 19.14 -11.47
CA VAL A 1118 -74.88 19.46 -10.78
C VAL A 1118 -74.03 18.20 -10.62
N GLU A 1119 -72.74 18.36 -10.81
CA GLU A 1119 -71.73 17.36 -10.50
C GLU A 1119 -70.97 17.78 -9.24
N PHE A 1120 -70.82 16.86 -8.31
CA PHE A 1120 -70.03 16.99 -7.08
C PHE A 1120 -68.80 16.08 -7.22
N GLU A 1121 -67.61 16.62 -6.95
CA GLU A 1121 -66.34 15.95 -7.24
C GLU A 1121 -65.39 16.00 -6.04
N ASN A 1122 -64.72 14.89 -5.76
CA ASN A 1122 -63.58 14.78 -4.85
C ASN A 1122 -62.49 13.89 -5.47
N ALA A 1123 -61.41 13.62 -4.73
CA ALA A 1123 -60.29 12.80 -5.21
C ALA A 1123 -60.69 11.37 -5.62
N ALA A 1124 -61.77 10.83 -5.05
CA ALA A 1124 -62.25 9.47 -5.36
C ALA A 1124 -63.19 9.42 -6.57
N GLY A 1125 -63.73 10.55 -7.02
CA GLY A 1125 -64.51 10.63 -8.25
C GLY A 1125 -65.65 11.65 -8.23
N VAL A 1126 -66.57 11.50 -9.19
CA VAL A 1126 -67.66 12.43 -9.46
C VAL A 1126 -69.01 11.75 -9.27
N THR A 1127 -69.94 12.42 -8.60
CA THR A 1127 -71.37 12.06 -8.60
C THR A 1127 -72.22 13.18 -9.15
N GLN A 1128 -73.35 12.83 -9.77
CA GLN A 1128 -74.22 13.77 -10.46
C GLN A 1128 -75.64 13.73 -9.87
N SER A 1129 -76.27 14.89 -9.75
CA SER A 1129 -77.69 14.97 -9.39
C SER A 1129 -78.59 14.38 -10.48
N ALA A 1130 -79.83 14.06 -10.14
CA ALA A 1130 -80.87 13.91 -11.16
C ALA A 1130 -81.02 15.22 -11.97
N VAL A 1131 -81.41 15.09 -13.24
CA VAL A 1131 -81.68 16.24 -14.11
C VAL A 1131 -82.97 16.92 -13.66
N LEU A 1132 -82.89 18.22 -13.39
CA LEU A 1132 -84.00 19.08 -12.98
C LEU A 1132 -84.52 19.86 -14.20
N PRO A 1133 -85.68 19.49 -14.77
CA PRO A 1133 -86.30 20.29 -15.82
C PRO A 1133 -86.96 21.55 -15.21
N LEU A 1134 -86.79 22.70 -15.86
CA LEU A 1134 -87.39 23.97 -15.47
C LEU A 1134 -87.98 24.66 -16.70
N VAL A 1135 -89.22 25.15 -16.57
CA VAL A 1135 -89.89 25.97 -17.57
C VAL A 1135 -89.92 27.41 -17.08
N VAL A 1136 -89.20 28.30 -17.76
CA VAL A 1136 -89.28 29.74 -17.51
C VAL A 1136 -90.44 30.30 -18.33
N LEU A 1137 -91.32 31.09 -17.69
CA LEU A 1137 -92.61 31.46 -18.26
C LEU A 1137 -92.63 32.87 -18.87
N ARG A 1138 -91.74 33.79 -18.47
CA ARG A 1138 -91.77 35.20 -18.87
C ARG A 1138 -90.46 35.70 -19.44
#